data_AF-A0A1F3V9K5-F1
#
_entry.id   AF-A0A1F3V9K5-F1
#
_cell.length_a   1.000
_cell.length_b   1.000
_cell.length_c   1.000
_cell.angle_alpha   90.00
_cell.angle_beta   90.00
_cell.angle_gamma   90.00
#
_symmetry.space_group_name_H-M   'P 1'
#
loop_
_entity.id
_entity.type
_entity.pdbx_description
1 polymer ?
#
loop_
_entity_poly.entity_id
_entity_poly.type
_entity_poly.pdbx_seq_one_letter_code
_entity_poly.pdbx_strand_id
1 'polypeptide(L)'
;MTATILSHKDFCLNKYKNETVPFLINRKLLIHKQLEKPQRTYCVYSDLHGSFEKYVYWLKNGLGYYSIAISEILGASYSKEIYQKFERLFLLVNRNRINSIQKHVEDPHSTDWDVTDYFDESVPKIYIDTIEELEAMGLSRRRILEDILKILRLITRGDEHRIIKVLPRTYLENILKLYFKEDRRSYISLVDGITENFSVFCVTTSFIIKLISLNVFDKHINLGDTFDRGNGSDKLIKLYKAYFGPATSASPLHYIWGNHDILWLGASVGNPVCCMTALRISMRYNNVDFLFRYGFNLDKLKNLSLNQYKIKPTGKYIKERNDDLWPEDVQIKMTKALLVLESKLTVSCLEEALTLKGHIDYRPYLTHYTNLLNYLVTDIPEDAHQWDEFMKNNPLYIDCFFPSVSKNNPSELTAEEQEVVEDIVRQFTTLFKLQDDIKWMFDKGETYRVMDNTVYYHAALPATENMDLEEVKGLKGKELLDFIQRDLKRIGEAHRDGTPLTHREKMQFWYLWCGSESPFFCKSKMATLERAIFNKLIAENDPVTTHHEEKNYYYKFIRNDIFLNKLLLEFHADKICMGHTPVKSANDGILSDNLRAFIVDGGASSAYGDRGTVLINTPDFTYVTFHPGIDELIAAEKENRLPDIKIETLEERKNLSLRNVDKGYFLRRELEALNELLEEKLDQWCDGYFV
;
A
#
# COMPACT_ATOMS: atom_id res chain seq x y z
N MET A 1 33.08 10.74 -3.25
CA MET A 1 32.98 10.99 -4.71
C MET A 1 31.58 11.52 -4.97
N THR A 2 31.46 12.80 -5.32
CA THR A 2 30.17 13.38 -5.74
C THR A 2 29.79 12.76 -7.08
N ALA A 3 28.91 11.76 -7.08
CA ALA A 3 28.30 11.27 -8.30
C ALA A 3 27.54 12.44 -8.94
N THR A 4 28.01 12.90 -10.09
CA THR A 4 27.33 13.95 -10.86
C THR A 4 25.97 13.38 -11.27
N ILE A 5 24.88 13.92 -10.73
CA ILE A 5 23.53 13.53 -11.12
C ILE A 5 23.34 14.02 -12.56
N LEU A 6 23.42 13.10 -13.52
CA LEU A 6 23.16 13.39 -14.92
C LEU A 6 21.71 13.85 -15.09
N SER A 7 21.48 14.85 -15.94
CA SER A 7 20.11 15.16 -16.35
C SER A 7 19.53 13.96 -17.11
N HIS A 8 18.20 13.84 -17.19
CA HIS A 8 17.60 12.73 -17.95
C HIS A 8 18.01 12.78 -19.44
N LYS A 9 18.21 13.99 -19.99
CA LYS A 9 18.76 14.16 -21.34
C LYS A 9 20.17 13.56 -21.44
N ASP A 10 21.07 13.87 -20.50
CA ASP A 10 22.44 13.35 -20.49
C ASP A 10 22.50 11.84 -20.31
N PHE A 11 21.59 11.28 -19.51
CA PHE A 11 21.40 9.84 -19.42
C PHE A 11 21.00 9.24 -20.77
N CYS A 12 20.03 9.85 -21.46
CA CYS A 12 19.60 9.40 -22.79
C CYS A 12 20.71 9.54 -23.85
N LEU A 13 21.47 10.64 -23.83
CA LEU A 13 22.65 10.81 -24.70
C LEU A 13 23.63 9.66 -24.50
N ASN A 14 24.00 9.38 -23.26
CA ASN A 14 24.90 8.27 -22.94
C ASN A 14 24.35 6.89 -23.31
N LYS A 15 23.03 6.69 -23.14
CA LYS A 15 22.34 5.44 -23.48
C LYS A 15 22.37 5.18 -24.99
N TYR A 16 22.17 6.22 -25.81
CA TYR A 16 21.98 6.08 -27.25
C TYR A 16 23.19 6.45 -28.10
N LYS A 17 24.28 6.94 -27.50
CA LYS A 17 25.49 7.40 -28.23
C LYS A 17 26.09 6.36 -29.18
N ASN A 18 25.95 5.07 -28.89
CA ASN A 18 26.52 4.00 -29.71
C ASN A 18 25.49 3.38 -30.69
N GLU A 19 24.25 3.86 -30.68
CA GLU A 19 23.21 3.31 -31.55
C GLU A 19 23.35 3.80 -33.01
N THR A 20 22.80 3.00 -33.91
CA THR A 20 22.78 3.27 -35.35
C THR A 20 21.79 4.38 -35.70
N VAL A 21 22.05 5.11 -36.80
CA VAL A 21 21.12 6.14 -37.31
C VAL A 21 19.69 5.60 -37.53
N PRO A 22 19.48 4.43 -38.17
CA PRO A 22 18.13 3.85 -38.30
C PRO A 22 17.43 3.59 -36.96
N PHE A 23 18.17 3.13 -35.94
CA PHE A 23 17.61 2.94 -34.60
C PHE A 23 17.15 4.26 -33.98
N LEU A 24 17.99 5.29 -34.06
CA LEU A 24 17.70 6.63 -33.53
C LEU A 24 16.46 7.23 -34.20
N ILE A 25 16.36 7.13 -35.53
CA ILE A 25 15.18 7.56 -36.30
C ILE A 25 13.94 6.80 -35.82
N ASN A 26 13.99 5.47 -35.74
CA ASN A 26 12.84 4.66 -35.32
C ASN A 26 12.38 5.02 -33.90
N ARG A 27 13.32 5.16 -32.95
CA ARG A 27 12.97 5.54 -31.57
C ARG A 27 12.37 6.94 -31.51
N LYS A 28 12.92 7.91 -32.26
CA LYS A 28 12.35 9.27 -32.39
C LYS A 28 10.90 9.23 -32.87
N LEU A 29 10.62 8.49 -33.95
CA LEU A 29 9.27 8.37 -34.50
C LEU A 29 8.29 7.70 -33.51
N LEU A 30 8.74 6.66 -32.80
CA LEU A 30 7.95 6.03 -31.75
C LEU A 30 7.63 6.99 -30.61
N ILE A 31 8.56 7.84 -30.19
CA ILE A 31 8.32 8.85 -29.15
C ILE A 31 7.27 9.86 -29.59
N HIS A 32 7.34 10.37 -30.82
CA HIS A 32 6.32 11.27 -31.36
C HIS A 32 4.93 10.64 -31.28
N LYS A 33 4.81 9.37 -31.70
CA LYS A 33 3.55 8.62 -31.59
C LYS A 33 3.08 8.44 -30.14
N GLN A 34 4.01 8.13 -29.22
CA GLN A 34 3.69 7.92 -27.81
C GLN A 34 3.17 9.19 -27.15
N LEU A 35 3.74 10.36 -27.46
CA LEU A 35 3.33 11.63 -26.87
C LEU A 35 1.87 11.99 -27.13
N GLU A 36 1.31 11.55 -28.27
CA GLU A 36 -0.08 11.82 -28.65
C GLU A 36 -1.08 10.79 -28.10
N LYS A 37 -0.62 9.71 -27.46
CA LYS A 37 -1.52 8.72 -26.86
C LYS A 37 -2.21 9.30 -25.62
N PRO A 38 -3.44 8.85 -25.29
CA PRO A 38 -4.09 9.24 -24.04
C PRO A 38 -3.24 8.90 -22.81
N GLN A 39 -3.55 9.53 -21.68
CA GLN A 39 -3.05 9.07 -20.38
C GLN A 39 -3.38 7.59 -20.14
N ARG A 40 -2.75 6.98 -19.16
CA ARG A 40 -2.94 5.56 -18.85
C ARG A 40 -3.70 5.38 -17.55
N THR A 41 -4.45 4.28 -17.46
CA THR A 41 -5.24 3.96 -16.27
C THR A 41 -4.33 3.52 -15.13
N TYR A 42 -4.58 3.97 -13.91
CA TYR A 42 -3.89 3.51 -12.71
C TYR A 42 -4.82 3.48 -11.50
N CYS A 43 -4.42 2.78 -10.44
CA CYS A 43 -5.19 2.68 -9.21
C CYS A 43 -4.40 3.12 -7.98
N VAL A 44 -5.13 3.56 -6.95
CA VAL A 44 -4.61 3.96 -5.65
C VAL A 44 -5.40 3.25 -4.56
N TYR A 45 -4.70 2.66 -3.60
CA TYR A 45 -5.24 2.00 -2.41
C TYR A 45 -4.31 2.23 -1.22
N SER A 46 -4.78 2.01 0.00
CA SER A 46 -4.05 2.29 1.24
C SER A 46 -4.51 1.36 2.37
N ASP A 47 -3.83 1.36 3.52
CA ASP A 47 -4.35 0.85 4.80
C ASP A 47 -4.82 -0.62 4.73
N LEU A 48 -4.07 -1.46 4.00
CA LEU A 48 -4.41 -2.88 3.84
C LEU A 48 -4.22 -3.69 5.12
N HIS A 49 -3.31 -3.29 6.02
CA HIS A 49 -3.19 -3.84 7.37
C HIS A 49 -3.27 -5.36 7.46
N GLY A 50 -2.45 -6.07 6.68
CA GLY A 50 -2.43 -7.52 6.67
C GLY A 50 -3.68 -8.22 6.12
N SER A 51 -4.63 -7.52 5.51
CA SER A 51 -5.84 -8.09 4.91
C SER A 51 -5.59 -8.68 3.51
N PHE A 52 -4.68 -9.65 3.46
CA PHE A 52 -4.25 -10.35 2.26
C PHE A 52 -5.40 -10.93 1.44
N GLU A 53 -6.28 -11.70 2.09
CA GLU A 53 -7.37 -12.40 1.41
C GLU A 53 -8.32 -11.42 0.70
N LYS A 54 -8.71 -10.35 1.39
CA LYS A 54 -9.55 -9.29 0.83
C LYS A 54 -8.90 -8.64 -0.38
N TYR A 55 -7.60 -8.34 -0.31
CA TYR A 55 -6.89 -7.74 -1.43
C TYR A 55 -6.78 -8.71 -2.63
N VAL A 56 -6.61 -10.01 -2.38
CA VAL A 56 -6.69 -11.05 -3.42
C VAL A 56 -8.04 -11.02 -4.14
N TYR A 57 -9.15 -10.92 -3.41
CA TYR A 57 -10.49 -10.76 -4.00
C TYR A 57 -10.60 -9.49 -4.84
N TRP A 58 -10.07 -8.37 -4.36
CA TRP A 58 -10.06 -7.13 -5.12
C TRP A 58 -9.30 -7.26 -6.44
N LEU A 59 -8.12 -7.90 -6.42
CA LEU A 59 -7.35 -8.18 -7.62
C LEU A 59 -8.09 -9.09 -8.61
N LYS A 60 -8.78 -10.15 -8.12
CA LYS A 60 -9.61 -11.04 -8.97
C LYS A 60 -10.69 -10.25 -9.72
N ASN A 61 -11.31 -9.28 -9.04
CA ASN A 61 -12.37 -8.43 -9.56
C ASN A 61 -11.87 -7.21 -10.36
N GLY A 62 -10.56 -7.12 -10.65
CA GLY A 62 -9.98 -6.00 -11.39
C GLY A 62 -10.05 -4.67 -10.64
N LEU A 63 -10.08 -4.72 -9.30
CA LEU A 63 -10.21 -3.58 -8.38
C LEU A 63 -11.47 -2.72 -8.64
N GLY A 64 -12.49 -3.28 -9.33
CA GLY A 64 -13.70 -2.58 -9.75
C GLY A 64 -13.65 -2.00 -11.16
N TYR A 65 -12.48 -1.97 -11.81
CA TYR A 65 -12.37 -1.39 -13.16
C TYR A 65 -13.06 -2.21 -14.25
N TYR A 66 -13.21 -3.53 -14.07
CA TYR A 66 -13.94 -4.37 -15.02
C TYR A 66 -15.39 -3.91 -15.19
N SER A 67 -16.12 -3.68 -14.09
CA SER A 67 -17.49 -3.18 -14.13
C SER A 67 -17.58 -1.81 -14.80
N ILE A 68 -16.63 -0.92 -14.54
CA ILE A 68 -16.57 0.41 -15.19
C ILE A 68 -16.38 0.24 -16.71
N ALA A 69 -15.33 -0.46 -17.14
CA ALA A 69 -14.99 -0.58 -18.55
C ALA A 69 -16.04 -1.35 -19.37
N ILE A 70 -16.63 -2.39 -18.79
CA ILE A 70 -17.70 -3.17 -19.43
C ILE A 70 -18.96 -2.32 -19.57
N SER A 71 -19.37 -1.64 -18.50
CA SER A 71 -20.52 -0.73 -18.52
C SER A 71 -20.30 0.44 -19.50
N GLU A 72 -19.10 0.99 -19.60
CA GLU A 72 -18.79 2.09 -20.53
C GLU A 72 -18.97 1.67 -22.00
N ILE A 73 -18.45 0.49 -22.39
CA ILE A 73 -18.53 0.01 -23.77
C ILE A 73 -19.90 -0.56 -24.12
N LEU A 74 -20.50 -1.30 -23.19
CA LEU A 74 -21.69 -2.10 -23.47
C LEU A 74 -22.96 -1.43 -22.97
N GLY A 75 -22.88 -0.55 -21.97
CA GLY A 75 -23.96 0.09 -21.18
C GLY A 75 -25.14 0.68 -21.95
N ALA A 76 -24.87 1.22 -23.13
CA ALA A 76 -25.89 1.80 -24.00
C ALA A 76 -26.56 0.77 -24.93
N SER A 77 -25.98 -0.43 -25.07
CA SER A 77 -26.35 -1.42 -26.09
C SER A 77 -27.09 -2.64 -25.55
N TYR A 78 -26.94 -3.01 -24.27
CA TYR A 78 -27.55 -4.23 -23.72
C TYR A 78 -28.28 -4.03 -22.37
N SER A 79 -28.81 -5.12 -21.82
CA SER A 79 -29.34 -5.15 -20.47
C SER A 79 -28.22 -5.36 -19.45
N LYS A 80 -28.48 -5.03 -18.18
CA LYS A 80 -27.56 -5.32 -17.07
C LYS A 80 -27.20 -6.81 -16.98
N GLU A 81 -28.15 -7.69 -17.27
CA GLU A 81 -27.94 -9.14 -17.27
C GLU A 81 -26.86 -9.56 -18.27
N ILE A 82 -26.86 -8.99 -19.48
CA ILE A 82 -25.81 -9.25 -20.48
C ILE A 82 -24.46 -8.73 -19.97
N TYR A 83 -24.40 -7.53 -19.38
CA TYR A 83 -23.13 -6.99 -18.84
C TYR A 83 -22.54 -7.91 -17.77
N GLN A 84 -23.39 -8.45 -16.89
CA GLN A 84 -22.96 -9.36 -15.84
C GLN A 84 -22.38 -10.67 -16.37
N LYS A 85 -22.81 -11.13 -17.56
CA LYS A 85 -22.18 -12.29 -18.23
C LYS A 85 -20.78 -11.95 -18.74
N PHE A 86 -20.57 -10.77 -19.33
CA PHE A 86 -19.23 -10.31 -19.70
C PHE A 86 -18.34 -10.13 -18.47
N GLU A 87 -18.86 -9.55 -17.38
CA GLU A 87 -18.16 -9.43 -16.10
C GLU A 87 -17.73 -10.80 -15.56
N ARG A 88 -18.62 -11.80 -15.64
CA ARG A 88 -18.31 -13.19 -15.29
C ARG A 88 -17.16 -13.75 -16.15
N LEU A 89 -17.16 -13.56 -17.47
CA LEU A 89 -16.04 -14.02 -18.33
C LEU A 89 -14.70 -13.43 -17.87
N PHE A 90 -14.67 -12.13 -17.56
CA PHE A 90 -13.47 -11.43 -17.11
C PHE A 90 -13.00 -11.93 -15.73
N LEU A 91 -13.94 -12.08 -14.79
CA LEU A 91 -13.67 -12.66 -13.48
C LEU A 91 -13.06 -14.07 -13.61
N LEU A 92 -13.67 -14.95 -14.40
CA LEU A 92 -13.22 -16.34 -14.54
C LEU A 92 -11.79 -16.44 -15.07
N VAL A 93 -11.42 -15.59 -16.03
CA VAL A 93 -10.08 -15.58 -16.64
C VAL A 93 -9.05 -14.94 -15.70
N ASN A 94 -9.39 -13.82 -15.06
CA ASN A 94 -8.45 -13.14 -14.16
C ASN A 94 -8.28 -13.88 -12.82
N ARG A 95 -9.35 -14.52 -12.31
CA ARG A 95 -9.30 -15.30 -11.08
C ARG A 95 -8.27 -16.41 -11.14
N ASN A 96 -8.12 -17.08 -12.28
CA ASN A 96 -7.11 -18.13 -12.45
C ASN A 96 -5.69 -17.58 -12.25
N ARG A 97 -5.37 -16.43 -12.88
CA ARG A 97 -4.11 -15.72 -12.67
C ARG A 97 -3.83 -15.47 -11.20
N ILE A 98 -4.81 -14.85 -10.52
CA ILE A 98 -4.64 -14.44 -9.13
C ILE A 98 -4.57 -15.67 -8.22
N ASN A 99 -5.29 -16.75 -8.52
CA ASN A 99 -5.18 -18.02 -7.80
C ASN A 99 -3.80 -18.66 -7.97
N SER A 100 -3.20 -18.61 -9.16
CA SER A 100 -1.83 -19.10 -9.39
C SER A 100 -0.82 -18.31 -8.55
N ILE A 101 -0.93 -16.97 -8.53
CA ILE A 101 -0.08 -16.11 -7.71
C ILE A 101 -0.33 -16.35 -6.21
N GLN A 102 -1.58 -16.49 -5.79
CA GLN A 102 -1.94 -16.78 -4.40
C GLN A 102 -1.33 -18.11 -3.95
N LYS A 103 -1.43 -19.16 -4.78
CA LYS A 103 -0.79 -20.45 -4.49
C LYS A 103 0.72 -20.30 -4.34
N HIS A 104 1.38 -19.52 -5.21
CA HIS A 104 2.80 -19.23 -5.08
C HIS A 104 3.14 -18.48 -3.77
N VAL A 105 2.30 -17.52 -3.37
CA VAL A 105 2.46 -16.79 -2.10
C VAL A 105 2.30 -17.74 -0.90
N GLU A 106 1.32 -18.62 -0.92
CA GLU A 106 0.99 -19.53 0.17
C GLU A 106 1.91 -20.76 0.25
N ASP A 107 2.46 -21.20 -0.87
CA ASP A 107 3.38 -22.33 -0.95
C ASP A 107 4.83 -21.88 -0.65
N PRO A 108 5.47 -22.42 0.41
CA PRO A 108 6.88 -22.16 0.72
C PRO A 108 7.88 -22.71 -0.31
N HIS A 109 7.47 -23.65 -1.16
CA HIS A 109 8.32 -24.38 -2.11
C HIS A 109 8.08 -24.00 -3.57
N SER A 110 7.15 -23.08 -3.84
CA SER A 110 6.81 -22.68 -5.21
C SER A 110 7.96 -21.90 -5.87
N THR A 111 8.27 -22.27 -7.12
CA THR A 111 9.18 -21.52 -8.00
C THR A 111 8.52 -20.24 -8.51
N ASP A 112 9.33 -19.29 -9.01
CA ASP A 112 8.86 -18.01 -9.55
C ASP A 112 7.69 -18.19 -10.53
N TRP A 113 6.64 -17.37 -10.36
CA TRP A 113 5.53 -17.29 -11.31
C TRP A 113 5.96 -16.50 -12.55
N ASP A 114 5.91 -17.12 -13.73
CA ASP A 114 6.13 -16.42 -15.01
C ASP A 114 4.81 -15.97 -15.62
N VAL A 115 4.77 -14.71 -16.04
CA VAL A 115 3.63 -14.15 -16.78
C VAL A 115 3.42 -14.82 -18.14
N THR A 116 4.46 -15.41 -18.73
CA THR A 116 4.32 -16.11 -20.02
C THR A 116 3.42 -17.34 -19.90
N ASP A 117 3.50 -18.04 -18.77
CA ASP A 117 2.69 -19.23 -18.49
C ASP A 117 1.20 -18.88 -18.40
N TYR A 118 0.87 -17.62 -18.09
CA TYR A 118 -0.51 -17.16 -17.99
C TYR A 118 -1.31 -17.38 -19.28
N PHE A 119 -0.69 -17.20 -20.44
CA PHE A 119 -1.37 -17.40 -21.72
C PHE A 119 -1.70 -18.87 -22.00
N ASP A 120 -0.94 -19.80 -21.42
CA ASP A 120 -1.14 -21.24 -21.54
C ASP A 120 -2.02 -21.84 -20.43
N GLU A 121 -2.32 -21.08 -19.36
CA GLU A 121 -3.23 -21.53 -18.30
C GLU A 121 -4.64 -21.87 -18.82
N SER A 122 -5.22 -22.95 -18.31
CA SER A 122 -6.60 -23.32 -18.65
C SER A 122 -7.62 -22.35 -18.03
N VAL A 123 -8.81 -22.28 -18.63
CA VAL A 123 -9.95 -21.48 -18.15
C VAL A 123 -11.07 -22.46 -17.76
N PRO A 124 -11.81 -22.24 -16.65
CA PRO A 124 -12.78 -23.21 -16.16
C PRO A 124 -13.93 -23.43 -17.16
N LYS A 125 -14.50 -24.65 -17.17
CA LYS A 125 -15.59 -25.04 -18.09
C LYS A 125 -16.79 -24.09 -18.06
N ILE A 126 -17.11 -23.51 -16.91
CA ILE A 126 -18.18 -22.50 -16.77
C ILE A 126 -17.98 -21.26 -17.67
N TYR A 127 -16.78 -21.01 -18.17
CA TYR A 127 -16.54 -20.00 -19.20
C TYR A 127 -17.29 -20.34 -20.49
N ILE A 128 -17.26 -21.60 -20.91
CA ILE A 128 -18.00 -22.09 -22.08
C ILE A 128 -19.50 -21.93 -21.84
N ASP A 129 -19.99 -22.38 -20.68
CA ASP A 129 -21.40 -22.25 -20.32
C ASP A 129 -21.85 -20.77 -20.34
N THR A 130 -20.99 -19.84 -19.89
CA THR A 130 -21.27 -18.40 -19.93
C THR A 130 -21.33 -17.85 -21.37
N ILE A 131 -20.52 -18.39 -22.28
CA ILE A 131 -20.63 -18.05 -23.71
C ILE A 131 -21.94 -18.57 -24.30
N GLU A 132 -22.33 -19.82 -24.00
CA GLU A 132 -23.59 -20.41 -24.48
C GLU A 132 -24.80 -19.63 -23.94
N GLU A 133 -24.75 -19.17 -22.68
CA GLU A 133 -25.74 -18.27 -22.11
C GLU A 133 -25.86 -16.96 -22.91
N LEU A 134 -24.74 -16.34 -23.29
CA LEU A 134 -24.75 -15.14 -24.14
C LEU A 134 -25.35 -15.42 -25.54
N GLU A 135 -25.06 -16.57 -26.14
CA GLU A 135 -25.69 -16.99 -27.41
C GLU A 135 -27.20 -17.20 -27.26
N ALA A 136 -27.63 -17.83 -26.17
CA ALA A 136 -29.05 -18.03 -25.85
C ALA A 136 -29.79 -16.69 -25.60
N MET A 137 -29.07 -15.67 -25.12
CA MET A 137 -29.58 -14.29 -25.00
C MET A 137 -29.57 -13.52 -26.34
N GLY A 138 -29.21 -14.17 -27.45
CA GLY A 138 -29.30 -13.62 -28.81
C GLY A 138 -28.03 -12.95 -29.32
N LEU A 139 -26.89 -13.04 -28.62
CA LEU A 139 -25.62 -12.49 -29.10
C LEU A 139 -24.90 -13.52 -29.97
N SER A 140 -24.55 -13.14 -31.21
CA SER A 140 -23.69 -13.99 -32.04
C SER A 140 -22.24 -13.97 -31.53
N ARG A 141 -21.50 -15.06 -31.78
CA ARG A 141 -20.05 -15.15 -31.49
C ARG A 141 -19.27 -13.97 -32.05
N ARG A 142 -19.57 -13.59 -33.30
CA ARG A 142 -18.97 -12.42 -33.94
C ARG A 142 -19.16 -11.16 -33.10
N ARG A 143 -20.37 -10.95 -32.58
CA ARG A 143 -20.67 -9.78 -31.75
C ARG A 143 -19.93 -9.84 -30.41
N ILE A 144 -19.92 -11.00 -29.75
CA ILE A 144 -19.20 -11.20 -28.48
C ILE A 144 -17.70 -10.89 -28.65
N LEU A 145 -17.07 -11.44 -29.70
CA LEU A 145 -15.65 -11.16 -30.01
C LEU A 145 -15.42 -9.67 -30.28
N GLU A 146 -16.29 -9.03 -31.07
CA GLU A 146 -16.18 -7.60 -31.37
C GLU A 146 -16.28 -6.74 -30.11
N ASP A 147 -17.16 -7.09 -29.18
CA ASP A 147 -17.36 -6.39 -27.91
C ASP A 147 -16.17 -6.58 -26.96
N ILE A 148 -15.62 -7.80 -26.85
CA ILE A 148 -14.36 -8.04 -26.12
C ILE A 148 -13.20 -7.22 -26.72
N LEU A 149 -13.08 -7.17 -28.05
CA LEU A 149 -12.05 -6.37 -28.72
C LEU A 149 -12.26 -4.85 -28.52
N LYS A 150 -13.50 -4.36 -28.38
CA LYS A 150 -13.76 -2.95 -28.00
C LYS A 150 -13.28 -2.67 -26.59
N ILE A 151 -13.55 -3.57 -25.64
CA ILE A 151 -13.05 -3.45 -24.26
C ILE A 151 -11.52 -3.47 -24.25
N LEU A 152 -10.88 -4.37 -25.01
CA LEU A 152 -9.40 -4.35 -25.16
C LEU A 152 -8.89 -2.99 -25.65
N ARG A 153 -9.52 -2.40 -26.68
CA ARG A 153 -9.14 -1.07 -27.19
C ARG A 153 -9.36 0.04 -26.18
N LEU A 154 -10.43 -0.02 -25.37
CA LEU A 154 -10.67 0.92 -24.28
C LEU A 154 -9.56 0.83 -23.23
N ILE A 155 -9.29 -0.38 -22.73
CA ILE A 155 -8.30 -0.62 -21.68
C ILE A 155 -6.90 -0.23 -22.15
N THR A 156 -6.53 -0.58 -23.38
CA THR A 156 -5.23 -0.25 -23.98
C THR A 156 -5.17 1.18 -24.54
N ARG A 157 -6.30 1.88 -24.63
CA ARG A 157 -6.44 3.24 -25.18
C ARG A 157 -5.86 3.39 -26.60
N GLY A 158 -6.02 2.35 -27.42
CA GLY A 158 -5.47 2.35 -28.78
C GLY A 158 -3.93 2.26 -28.83
N ASP A 159 -3.24 1.96 -27.73
CA ASP A 159 -1.78 1.82 -27.66
C ASP A 159 -1.37 0.35 -27.82
N GLU A 160 -1.07 -0.05 -29.05
CA GLU A 160 -0.66 -1.40 -29.40
C GLU A 160 0.67 -1.83 -28.77
N HIS A 161 1.52 -0.88 -28.35
CA HIS A 161 2.76 -1.22 -27.66
C HIS A 161 2.47 -1.97 -26.35
N ARG A 162 1.31 -1.71 -25.75
CA ARG A 162 0.84 -2.42 -24.55
C ARG A 162 0.52 -3.88 -24.84
N ILE A 163 0.09 -4.17 -26.06
CA ILE A 163 -0.11 -5.53 -26.55
C ILE A 163 1.23 -6.19 -26.85
N ILE A 164 2.07 -5.52 -27.65
CA ILE A 164 3.37 -6.05 -28.10
C ILE A 164 4.27 -6.41 -26.91
N LYS A 165 4.24 -5.65 -25.82
CA LYS A 165 5.10 -5.87 -24.64
C LYS A 165 4.81 -7.19 -23.92
N VAL A 166 3.54 -7.63 -23.88
CA VAL A 166 3.12 -8.75 -23.03
C VAL A 166 2.70 -9.98 -23.83
N LEU A 167 2.33 -9.80 -25.09
CA LEU A 167 1.80 -10.87 -25.93
C LEU A 167 2.94 -11.77 -26.47
N PRO A 168 2.82 -13.11 -26.41
CA PRO A 168 3.81 -14.00 -27.01
C PRO A 168 3.94 -13.76 -28.52
N ARG A 169 5.18 -13.76 -29.03
CA ARG A 169 5.50 -13.37 -30.42
C ARG A 169 4.74 -14.19 -31.46
N THR A 170 4.46 -15.46 -31.18
CA THR A 170 3.72 -16.38 -32.05
C THR A 170 2.30 -15.92 -32.36
N TYR A 171 1.66 -15.15 -31.48
CA TYR A 171 0.28 -14.69 -31.64
C TYR A 171 0.18 -13.24 -32.13
N LEU A 172 1.31 -12.53 -32.25
CA LEU A 172 1.35 -11.09 -32.44
C LEU A 172 0.65 -10.64 -33.72
N GLU A 173 0.94 -11.30 -34.84
CA GLU A 173 0.39 -10.92 -36.15
C GLU A 173 -1.15 -10.97 -36.16
N ASN A 174 -1.73 -12.08 -35.70
CA ASN A 174 -3.17 -12.29 -35.73
C ASN A 174 -3.90 -11.36 -34.75
N ILE A 175 -3.37 -11.17 -33.55
CA ILE A 175 -3.97 -10.28 -32.55
C ILE A 175 -3.90 -8.82 -32.99
N LEU A 176 -2.77 -8.36 -33.57
CA LEU A 176 -2.68 -6.98 -34.08
C LEU A 176 -3.64 -6.74 -35.26
N LYS A 177 -3.82 -7.73 -36.16
CA LYS A 177 -4.82 -7.65 -37.24
C LYS A 177 -6.25 -7.52 -36.68
N LEU A 178 -6.60 -8.30 -35.66
CA LEU A 178 -7.89 -8.17 -34.95
C LEU A 178 -8.04 -6.82 -34.23
N TYR A 179 -6.94 -6.28 -33.71
CA TYR A 179 -6.92 -5.04 -32.95
C TYR A 179 -7.14 -3.80 -33.84
N PHE A 180 -6.45 -3.66 -34.98
CA PHE A 180 -6.49 -2.42 -35.78
C PHE A 180 -7.65 -2.30 -36.76
N LYS A 181 -8.14 -3.42 -37.31
CA LYS A 181 -9.16 -3.42 -38.39
C LYS A 181 -8.77 -2.63 -39.65
N GLU A 182 -7.48 -2.36 -39.88
CA GLU A 182 -7.01 -1.62 -41.06
C GLU A 182 -7.18 -2.43 -42.36
N ASP A 183 -6.80 -3.70 -42.35
CA ASP A 183 -7.13 -4.64 -43.43
C ASP A 183 -8.47 -5.32 -43.16
N ARG A 184 -9.53 -4.75 -43.75
CA ARG A 184 -10.90 -5.24 -43.60
C ARG A 184 -11.08 -6.68 -44.07
N ARG A 185 -10.40 -7.12 -45.14
CA ARG A 185 -10.57 -8.48 -45.68
C ARG A 185 -9.94 -9.49 -44.73
N SER A 186 -8.67 -9.26 -44.34
CA SER A 186 -8.01 -10.13 -43.37
C SER A 186 -8.71 -10.14 -42.02
N TYR A 187 -9.19 -8.98 -41.54
CA TYR A 187 -9.99 -8.91 -40.31
C TYR A 187 -11.24 -9.77 -40.39
N ILE A 188 -12.02 -9.67 -41.48
CA ILE A 188 -13.24 -10.46 -41.66
C ILE A 188 -12.89 -11.95 -41.72
N SER A 189 -11.88 -12.36 -42.50
CA SER A 189 -11.46 -13.76 -42.59
C SER A 189 -11.00 -14.33 -41.24
N LEU A 190 -10.27 -13.56 -40.43
CA LEU A 190 -9.89 -13.97 -39.09
C LEU A 190 -11.10 -14.12 -38.18
N VAL A 191 -12.01 -13.14 -38.16
CA VAL A 191 -13.23 -13.19 -37.36
C VAL A 191 -14.10 -14.39 -37.75
N ASP A 192 -14.33 -14.60 -39.05
CA ASP A 192 -15.15 -15.71 -39.54
C ASP A 192 -14.50 -17.05 -39.14
N GLY A 193 -13.20 -17.25 -39.40
CA GLY A 193 -12.48 -18.47 -39.01
C GLY A 193 -12.43 -18.72 -37.50
N ILE A 194 -12.39 -17.67 -36.67
CA ILE A 194 -12.50 -17.80 -35.21
C ILE A 194 -13.92 -18.21 -34.81
N THR A 195 -14.94 -17.62 -35.43
CA THR A 195 -16.36 -17.80 -35.02
C THR A 195 -17.01 -19.08 -35.56
N GLU A 196 -16.51 -19.62 -36.67
CA GLU A 196 -16.98 -20.88 -37.27
C GLU A 196 -16.80 -22.08 -36.32
N ASN A 197 -15.67 -22.14 -35.60
CA ASN A 197 -15.40 -23.20 -34.64
C ASN A 197 -15.56 -22.71 -33.19
N PHE A 198 -16.49 -23.30 -32.45
CA PHE A 198 -16.82 -22.89 -31.10
C PHE A 198 -15.64 -23.00 -30.11
N SER A 199 -14.84 -24.07 -30.20
CA SER A 199 -13.69 -24.26 -29.34
C SER A 199 -12.59 -23.23 -29.63
N VAL A 200 -12.32 -22.95 -30.91
CA VAL A 200 -11.38 -21.90 -31.33
C VAL A 200 -11.86 -20.53 -30.83
N PHE A 201 -13.16 -20.25 -30.95
CA PHE A 201 -13.77 -19.03 -30.43
C PHE A 201 -13.56 -18.87 -28.91
N CYS A 202 -13.87 -19.90 -28.12
CA CYS A 202 -13.72 -19.87 -26.66
C CYS A 202 -12.24 -19.67 -26.25
N VAL A 203 -11.32 -20.39 -26.88
CA VAL A 203 -9.87 -20.23 -26.63
C VAL A 203 -9.43 -18.81 -26.97
N THR A 204 -9.77 -18.32 -28.16
CA THR A 204 -9.34 -17.00 -28.65
C THR A 204 -9.89 -15.86 -27.80
N THR A 205 -11.18 -15.91 -27.44
CA THR A 205 -11.78 -14.88 -26.56
C THR A 205 -11.17 -14.90 -25.17
N SER A 206 -10.92 -16.09 -24.60
CA SER A 206 -10.27 -16.19 -23.30
C SER A 206 -8.86 -15.60 -23.32
N PHE A 207 -8.13 -15.84 -24.41
CA PHE A 207 -6.79 -15.32 -24.62
C PHE A 207 -6.77 -13.79 -24.76
N ILE A 208 -7.76 -13.21 -25.46
CA ILE A 208 -7.93 -11.75 -25.53
C ILE A 208 -8.27 -11.18 -24.14
N ILE A 209 -9.10 -11.86 -23.34
CA ILE A 209 -9.40 -11.42 -21.96
C ILE A 209 -8.15 -11.48 -21.08
N LYS A 210 -7.28 -12.50 -21.21
CA LYS A 210 -5.98 -12.54 -20.52
C LYS A 210 -5.13 -11.31 -20.86
N LEU A 211 -5.08 -10.95 -22.14
CA LEU A 211 -4.39 -9.75 -22.61
C LEU A 211 -4.98 -8.48 -22.00
N ILE A 212 -6.31 -8.41 -21.81
CA ILE A 212 -6.98 -7.31 -21.10
C ILE A 212 -6.56 -7.28 -19.64
N SER A 213 -6.62 -8.42 -18.93
CA SER A 213 -6.25 -8.56 -17.51
C SER A 213 -4.82 -8.13 -17.20
N LEU A 214 -3.89 -8.30 -18.15
CA LEU A 214 -2.51 -7.82 -18.04
C LEU A 214 -2.35 -6.31 -18.29
N ASN A 215 -3.36 -5.66 -18.88
CA ASN A 215 -3.33 -4.26 -19.30
C ASN A 215 -4.33 -3.38 -18.53
N VAL A 216 -4.95 -3.88 -17.47
CA VAL A 216 -5.97 -3.14 -16.69
C VAL A 216 -5.40 -1.83 -16.13
N PHE A 217 -4.24 -1.92 -15.47
CA PHE A 217 -3.56 -0.78 -14.85
C PHE A 217 -2.13 -0.68 -15.35
N ASP A 218 -1.67 0.54 -15.66
CA ASP A 218 -0.29 0.83 -16.04
C ASP A 218 0.62 1.03 -14.83
N LYS A 219 0.03 1.29 -13.65
CA LYS A 219 0.74 1.37 -12.35
C LYS A 219 -0.23 1.22 -11.19
N HIS A 220 0.30 0.80 -10.05
CA HIS A 220 -0.38 0.76 -8.76
C HIS A 220 0.30 1.72 -7.80
N ILE A 221 -0.48 2.45 -7.00
CA ILE A 221 0.01 3.27 -5.90
C ILE A 221 -0.58 2.72 -4.61
N ASN A 222 0.27 2.27 -3.69
CA ASN A 222 -0.12 1.87 -2.34
C ASN A 222 0.34 2.95 -1.37
N LEU A 223 -0.60 3.59 -0.65
CA LEU A 223 -0.29 4.67 0.28
C LEU A 223 0.21 4.20 1.65
N GLY A 224 0.41 2.89 1.85
CA GLY A 224 1.12 2.36 3.00
C GLY A 224 0.22 1.64 3.99
N ASP A 225 0.73 1.48 5.21
CA ASP A 225 0.10 0.73 6.30
C ASP A 225 -0.23 -0.71 5.87
N THR A 226 0.80 -1.41 5.38
CA THR A 226 0.70 -2.83 5.00
C THR A 226 0.73 -3.74 6.22
N PHE A 227 1.45 -3.33 7.28
CA PHE A 227 1.62 -4.10 8.51
C PHE A 227 0.54 -3.80 9.56
N ASP A 228 0.53 -4.65 10.59
CA ASP A 228 -0.36 -4.63 11.75
C ASP A 228 -1.85 -4.91 11.47
N ARG A 229 -2.60 -5.17 12.55
CA ARG A 229 -4.08 -5.34 12.63
C ARG A 229 -4.68 -6.53 11.87
N GLY A 230 -4.05 -7.06 10.83
CA GLY A 230 -4.43 -8.29 10.13
C GLY A 230 -3.33 -9.34 10.14
N ASN A 231 -3.72 -10.59 9.86
CA ASN A 231 -2.86 -11.76 10.00
C ASN A 231 -2.14 -12.13 8.69
N GLY A 232 -2.03 -11.25 7.70
CA GLY A 232 -1.50 -11.56 6.36
C GLY A 232 -0.48 -10.57 5.81
N SER A 233 0.20 -9.80 6.65
CA SER A 233 1.15 -8.76 6.22
C SER A 233 2.36 -9.33 5.47
N ASP A 234 2.90 -10.48 5.92
CA ASP A 234 3.95 -11.23 5.23
C ASP A 234 3.49 -11.70 3.83
N LYS A 235 2.25 -12.19 3.75
CA LYS A 235 1.65 -12.61 2.48
C LYS A 235 1.44 -11.43 1.53
N LEU A 236 1.07 -10.25 2.04
CA LEU A 236 0.97 -9.02 1.23
C LEU A 236 2.31 -8.62 0.61
N ILE A 237 3.40 -8.62 1.38
CA ILE A 237 4.73 -8.28 0.83
C ILE A 237 5.17 -9.32 -0.21
N LYS A 238 4.98 -10.62 0.07
CA LYS A 238 5.28 -11.68 -0.91
C LYS A 238 4.42 -11.55 -2.17
N LEU A 239 3.14 -11.19 -2.03
CA LEU A 239 2.25 -10.89 -3.16
C LEU A 239 2.76 -9.69 -3.97
N TYR A 240 3.22 -8.62 -3.32
CA TYR A 240 3.77 -7.46 -4.04
C TYR A 240 5.01 -7.84 -4.83
N LYS A 241 5.91 -8.63 -4.21
CA LYS A 241 7.11 -9.17 -4.89
C LYS A 241 6.72 -10.05 -6.08
N ALA A 242 5.75 -10.95 -5.93
CA ALA A 242 5.33 -11.86 -7.01
C ALA A 242 4.56 -11.15 -8.14
N TYR A 243 3.65 -10.23 -7.80
CA TYR A 243 2.79 -9.56 -8.77
C TYR A 243 3.51 -8.40 -9.49
N PHE A 244 4.32 -7.63 -8.78
CA PHE A 244 4.99 -6.42 -9.30
C PHE A 244 6.49 -6.60 -9.57
N GLY A 245 7.12 -7.67 -9.06
CA GLY A 245 8.56 -7.90 -9.15
C GLY A 245 9.11 -8.44 -10.46
N PRO A 246 8.43 -9.34 -11.21
CA PRO A 246 8.98 -9.87 -12.47
C PRO A 246 9.33 -8.74 -13.45
N ALA A 247 10.45 -8.85 -14.17
CA ALA A 247 10.87 -7.86 -15.17
C ALA A 247 9.83 -7.69 -16.29
N THR A 248 9.00 -8.71 -16.49
CA THR A 248 7.88 -8.77 -17.43
C THR A 248 6.58 -8.21 -16.86
N SER A 249 6.54 -7.80 -15.59
CA SER A 249 5.34 -7.20 -14.98
C SER A 249 4.92 -5.98 -15.78
N ALA A 250 3.63 -5.94 -16.11
CA ALA A 250 3.06 -4.91 -16.96
C ALA A 250 2.94 -3.56 -16.23
N SER A 251 2.99 -3.57 -14.89
CA SER A 251 2.56 -2.46 -14.04
C SER A 251 3.42 -2.35 -12.79
N PRO A 252 4.23 -1.28 -12.59
CA PRO A 252 4.99 -1.08 -11.37
C PRO A 252 4.11 -0.74 -10.17
N LEU A 253 4.64 -0.99 -8.97
CA LEU A 253 4.09 -0.54 -7.69
C LEU A 253 4.90 0.65 -7.16
N HIS A 254 4.22 1.75 -6.87
CA HIS A 254 4.72 2.84 -6.02
C HIS A 254 4.24 2.59 -4.60
N TYR A 255 5.17 2.41 -3.66
CA TYR A 255 4.88 2.09 -2.28
C TYR A 255 5.23 3.29 -1.41
N ILE A 256 4.22 3.93 -0.80
CA ILE A 256 4.43 5.03 0.13
C ILE A 256 4.40 4.45 1.55
N TRP A 257 5.34 4.84 2.40
CA TRP A 257 5.34 4.36 3.78
C TRP A 257 4.16 4.93 4.56
N GLY A 258 3.47 4.05 5.28
CA GLY A 258 2.56 4.44 6.34
C GLY A 258 3.24 4.44 7.71
N ASN A 259 2.53 4.91 8.74
CA ASN A 259 3.09 4.95 10.10
C ASN A 259 3.36 3.53 10.64
N HIS A 260 2.51 2.56 10.33
CA HIS A 260 2.74 1.16 10.71
C HIS A 260 3.93 0.56 9.97
N ASP A 261 4.17 0.98 8.73
CA ASP A 261 5.37 0.56 8.00
C ASP A 261 6.63 1.13 8.67
N ILE A 262 6.63 2.42 9.06
CA ILE A 262 7.73 3.05 9.82
C ILE A 262 8.01 2.31 11.13
N LEU A 263 6.96 1.91 11.86
CA LEU A 263 7.11 1.14 13.09
C LEU A 263 7.86 -0.19 12.85
N TRP A 264 7.47 -0.92 11.81
CA TRP A 264 8.10 -2.20 11.46
C TRP A 264 9.52 -2.05 10.93
N LEU A 265 9.81 -0.99 10.17
CA LEU A 265 11.17 -0.62 9.80
C LEU A 265 12.02 -0.36 11.06
N GLY A 266 11.50 0.43 12.01
CA GLY A 266 12.16 0.77 13.28
C GLY A 266 12.46 -0.46 14.15
N ALA A 267 11.48 -1.36 14.28
CA ALA A 267 11.67 -2.61 15.00
C ALA A 267 12.76 -3.47 14.36
N SER A 268 12.76 -3.57 13.02
CA SER A 268 13.65 -4.46 12.27
C SER A 268 15.09 -3.95 12.17
N VAL A 269 15.32 -2.65 12.42
CA VAL A 269 16.66 -2.08 12.64
C VAL A 269 17.10 -2.10 14.12
N GLY A 270 16.27 -2.69 14.99
CA GLY A 270 16.59 -2.94 16.39
C GLY A 270 16.32 -1.78 17.34
N ASN A 271 15.33 -0.92 17.06
CA ASN A 271 14.79 -0.02 18.09
C ASN A 271 13.95 -0.85 19.09
N PRO A 272 14.37 -0.95 20.37
CA PRO A 272 13.70 -1.83 21.34
C PRO A 272 12.26 -1.39 21.65
N VAL A 273 11.97 -0.09 21.64
CA VAL A 273 10.61 0.42 21.84
C VAL A 273 9.72 0.01 20.67
N CYS A 274 10.17 0.25 19.43
CA CYS A 274 9.43 -0.18 18.24
C CYS A 274 9.22 -1.70 18.20
N CYS A 275 10.20 -2.51 18.63
CA CYS A 275 10.03 -3.96 18.75
C CYS A 275 8.88 -4.34 19.68
N MET A 276 8.84 -3.76 20.89
CA MET A 276 7.75 -4.01 21.83
C MET A 276 6.41 -3.52 21.28
N THR A 277 6.37 -2.32 20.69
CA THR A 277 5.16 -1.74 20.11
C THR A 277 4.60 -2.60 18.97
N ALA A 278 5.43 -3.03 18.01
CA ALA A 278 5.02 -3.86 16.87
C ALA A 278 4.47 -5.22 17.34
N LEU A 279 5.18 -5.86 18.29
CA LEU A 279 4.74 -7.12 18.86
C LEU A 279 3.45 -6.95 19.68
N ARG A 280 3.33 -5.86 20.46
CA ARG A 280 2.12 -5.55 21.25
C ARG A 280 0.92 -5.32 20.36
N ILE A 281 1.08 -4.61 19.26
CA ILE A 281 -0.01 -4.40 18.30
C ILE A 281 -0.41 -5.75 17.68
N SER A 282 0.55 -6.56 17.24
CA SER A 282 0.26 -7.90 16.72
C SER A 282 -0.47 -8.78 17.73
N MET A 283 -0.02 -8.79 19.00
CA MET A 283 -0.69 -9.49 20.10
C MET A 283 -2.09 -8.94 20.37
N ARG A 284 -2.27 -7.61 20.40
CA ARG A 284 -3.56 -6.96 20.65
C ARG A 284 -4.67 -7.39 19.67
N TYR A 285 -4.30 -7.70 18.43
CA TYR A 285 -5.22 -8.15 17.37
C TYR A 285 -5.18 -9.67 17.13
N ASN A 286 -4.45 -10.41 17.97
CA ASN A 286 -4.23 -11.86 17.89
C ASN A 286 -3.60 -12.35 16.57
N ASN A 287 -2.75 -11.53 15.94
CA ASN A 287 -2.06 -11.89 14.70
C ASN A 287 -0.82 -12.76 14.99
N VAL A 288 -0.97 -13.82 15.78
CA VAL A 288 0.15 -14.64 16.27
C VAL A 288 0.71 -15.56 15.17
N ASP A 289 -0.17 -16.10 14.33
CA ASP A 289 0.23 -16.97 13.21
C ASP A 289 1.07 -16.22 12.17
N PHE A 290 0.78 -14.94 11.92
CA PHE A 290 1.65 -14.04 11.17
C PHE A 290 3.07 -13.98 11.75
N LEU A 291 3.21 -13.83 13.07
CA LEU A 291 4.53 -13.80 13.71
C LEU A 291 5.23 -15.16 13.58
N PHE A 292 4.51 -16.27 13.74
CA PHE A 292 5.08 -17.60 13.57
C PHE A 292 5.55 -17.87 12.13
N ARG A 293 4.87 -17.36 11.11
CA ARG A 293 5.34 -17.49 9.72
C ARG A 293 6.65 -16.77 9.44
N TYR A 294 6.91 -15.66 10.13
CA TYR A 294 8.23 -15.01 10.13
C TYR A 294 9.27 -15.75 10.97
N GLY A 295 8.84 -16.63 11.88
CA GLY A 295 9.71 -17.45 12.73
C GLY A 295 9.90 -16.91 14.14
N PHE A 296 9.03 -16.01 14.62
CA PHE A 296 9.10 -15.54 16.00
C PHE A 296 8.86 -16.69 16.99
N ASN A 297 9.70 -16.78 18.01
CA ASN A 297 9.49 -17.59 19.20
C ASN A 297 8.99 -16.69 20.34
N LEU A 298 7.78 -16.97 20.84
CA LEU A 298 7.13 -16.17 21.88
C LEU A 298 7.17 -16.81 23.26
N ASP A 299 7.87 -17.93 23.44
CA ASP A 299 7.86 -18.72 24.67
C ASP A 299 8.41 -17.94 25.87
N LYS A 300 9.51 -17.20 25.69
CA LYS A 300 10.09 -16.39 26.77
C LYS A 300 9.12 -15.30 27.24
N LEU A 301 8.49 -14.59 26.30
CA LEU A 301 7.48 -13.58 26.61
C LEU A 301 6.26 -14.20 27.28
N LYS A 302 5.79 -15.35 26.78
CA LYS A 302 4.67 -16.09 27.37
C LYS A 302 4.99 -16.46 28.82
N ASN A 303 6.16 -17.06 29.08
CA ASN A 303 6.60 -17.47 30.41
C ASN A 303 6.70 -16.28 31.36
N LEU A 304 7.34 -15.18 30.94
CA LEU A 304 7.40 -13.93 31.71
C LEU A 304 5.97 -13.47 32.08
N SER A 305 5.07 -13.40 31.10
CA SER A 305 3.71 -12.90 31.33
C SER A 305 2.89 -13.79 32.26
N LEU A 306 3.01 -15.12 32.16
CA LEU A 306 2.33 -16.06 33.04
C LEU A 306 2.94 -16.11 34.44
N ASN A 307 4.23 -15.74 34.58
CA ASN A 307 4.90 -15.59 35.85
C ASN A 307 4.48 -14.32 36.58
N GLN A 308 4.42 -13.20 35.85
CA GLN A 308 4.04 -11.90 36.37
C GLN A 308 2.55 -11.78 36.70
N TYR A 309 1.68 -12.46 35.94
CA TYR A 309 0.22 -12.33 36.06
C TYR A 309 -0.43 -13.71 36.20
N LYS A 310 -0.73 -14.11 37.43
CA LYS A 310 -1.53 -15.30 37.75
C LYS A 310 -3.01 -15.03 37.53
N ILE A 311 -3.48 -13.86 37.97
CA ILE A 311 -4.85 -13.39 37.75
C ILE A 311 -4.92 -12.62 36.43
N LYS A 312 -6.04 -12.76 35.72
CA LYS A 312 -6.30 -12.04 34.47
C LYS A 312 -6.32 -10.52 34.71
N PRO A 313 -5.49 -9.73 34.01
CA PRO A 313 -5.54 -8.26 34.09
C PRO A 313 -6.89 -7.67 33.66
N THR A 314 -7.28 -6.55 34.26
CA THR A 314 -8.60 -5.91 34.06
C THR A 314 -8.60 -4.78 33.04
N GLY A 315 -7.42 -4.31 32.63
CA GLY A 315 -7.26 -3.22 31.65
C GLY A 315 -7.63 -3.57 30.21
N LYS A 316 -7.52 -2.59 29.31
CA LYS A 316 -7.92 -2.71 27.89
C LYS A 316 -6.78 -3.10 26.96
N TYR A 317 -6.39 -4.37 27.02
CA TYR A 317 -5.21 -4.87 26.32
C TYR A 317 -5.48 -5.36 24.90
N ILE A 318 -6.55 -6.12 24.68
CA ILE A 318 -6.86 -6.74 23.39
C ILE A 318 -8.02 -6.05 22.67
N LYS A 319 -8.31 -6.49 21.45
CA LYS A 319 -9.53 -6.17 20.69
C LYS A 319 -10.30 -7.48 20.46
N GLU A 320 -11.63 -7.45 20.66
CA GLU A 320 -12.49 -8.62 20.45
C GLU A 320 -12.38 -9.13 18.99
N ARG A 321 -12.16 -10.44 18.83
CA ARG A 321 -12.25 -11.18 17.56
C ARG A 321 -12.89 -12.55 17.80
N ASN A 322 -13.48 -13.12 16.76
CA ASN A 322 -14.22 -14.40 16.85
C ASN A 322 -13.34 -15.64 16.58
N ASP A 323 -12.08 -15.48 16.17
CA ASP A 323 -11.22 -16.57 15.70
C ASP A 323 -9.79 -16.43 16.25
N ASP A 324 -9.66 -16.76 17.54
CA ASP A 324 -8.46 -16.51 18.33
C ASP A 324 -7.62 -17.79 18.49
N LEU A 325 -6.41 -17.80 17.92
CA LEU A 325 -5.46 -18.91 18.03
C LEU A 325 -4.96 -19.12 19.46
N TRP A 326 -4.79 -18.02 20.18
CA TRP A 326 -4.33 -18.04 21.57
C TRP A 326 -5.48 -17.73 22.52
N PRO A 327 -5.55 -18.40 23.68
CA PRO A 327 -6.56 -18.08 24.68
C PRO A 327 -6.48 -16.62 25.11
N GLU A 328 -7.64 -15.99 25.22
CA GLU A 328 -7.80 -14.57 25.55
C GLU A 328 -6.99 -14.14 26.79
N ASP A 329 -6.99 -14.97 27.85
CA ASP A 329 -6.23 -14.71 29.09
C ASP A 329 -4.72 -14.60 28.83
N VAL A 330 -4.15 -15.53 28.05
CA VAL A 330 -2.72 -15.54 27.73
C VAL A 330 -2.36 -14.33 26.88
N GLN A 331 -3.20 -14.02 25.89
CA GLN A 331 -3.02 -12.88 25.00
C GLN A 331 -3.05 -11.55 25.78
N ILE A 332 -3.99 -11.39 26.72
CA ILE A 332 -4.08 -10.21 27.59
C ILE A 332 -2.82 -10.06 28.45
N LYS A 333 -2.38 -11.14 29.09
CA LYS A 333 -1.18 -11.14 29.94
C LYS A 333 0.07 -10.75 29.17
N MET A 334 0.28 -11.31 27.98
CA MET A 334 1.41 -10.94 27.12
C MET A 334 1.32 -9.50 26.61
N THR A 335 0.12 -9.06 26.20
CA THR A 335 -0.09 -7.69 25.73
C THR A 335 0.16 -6.68 26.84
N LYS A 336 -0.22 -6.98 28.08
CA LYS A 336 0.10 -6.17 29.27
C LYS A 336 1.61 -6.17 29.54
N ALA A 337 2.27 -7.32 29.54
CA ALA A 337 3.71 -7.42 29.71
C ALA A 337 4.45 -6.54 28.69
N LEU A 338 4.09 -6.64 27.41
CA LEU A 338 4.67 -5.81 26.35
C LEU A 338 4.40 -4.32 26.54
N LEU A 339 3.21 -3.94 27.02
CA LEU A 339 2.89 -2.53 27.30
C LEU A 339 3.77 -1.96 28.42
N VAL A 340 4.02 -2.74 29.49
CA VAL A 340 4.90 -2.35 30.59
C VAL A 340 6.35 -2.23 30.09
N LEU A 341 6.84 -3.22 29.34
CA LEU A 341 8.17 -3.20 28.73
C LEU A 341 8.36 -1.99 27.80
N GLU A 342 7.40 -1.75 26.89
CA GLU A 342 7.38 -0.58 26.00
C GLU A 342 7.49 0.73 26.79
N SER A 343 6.73 0.86 27.88
CA SER A 343 6.70 2.08 28.71
C SER A 343 8.03 2.31 29.43
N LYS A 344 8.60 1.26 30.02
CA LYS A 344 9.91 1.31 30.67
C LYS A 344 11.03 1.66 29.69
N LEU A 345 11.08 0.95 28.56
CA LEU A 345 12.07 1.16 27.50
C LEU A 345 11.96 2.54 26.86
N THR A 346 10.75 3.09 26.75
CA THR A 346 10.56 4.45 26.21
C THR A 346 11.32 5.47 27.06
N VAL A 347 11.21 5.39 28.39
CA VAL A 347 11.95 6.31 29.28
C VAL A 347 13.46 6.15 29.12
N SER A 348 14.00 4.93 29.25
CA SER A 348 15.46 4.71 29.17
C SER A 348 16.05 5.06 27.80
N CYS A 349 15.34 4.76 26.71
CA CYS A 349 15.79 5.10 25.36
C CYS A 349 15.76 6.62 25.10
N LEU A 350 14.77 7.35 25.66
CA LEU A 350 14.71 8.80 25.57
C LEU A 350 15.82 9.48 26.39
N GLU A 351 16.11 8.96 27.59
CA GLU A 351 17.24 9.42 28.40
C GLU A 351 18.56 9.28 27.65
N GLU A 352 18.83 8.10 27.08
CA GLU A 352 20.03 7.87 26.26
C GLU A 352 20.06 8.81 25.04
N ALA A 353 18.92 8.97 24.35
CA ALA A 353 18.83 9.84 23.17
C ALA A 353 19.15 11.31 23.50
N LEU A 354 18.80 11.79 24.70
CA LEU A 354 19.12 13.14 25.16
C LEU A 354 20.60 13.34 25.49
N THR A 355 21.35 12.28 25.77
CA THR A 355 22.82 12.36 25.94
C THR A 355 23.55 12.58 24.60
N LEU A 356 22.88 12.28 23.48
CA LEU A 356 23.43 12.38 22.15
C LEU A 356 23.09 13.74 21.53
N LYS A 357 24.02 14.29 20.74
CA LYS A 357 23.74 15.52 19.97
C LYS A 357 22.61 15.25 18.98
N GLY A 358 21.56 16.06 19.03
CA GLY A 358 20.35 15.89 18.23
C GLY A 358 19.54 17.17 18.02
N HIS A 359 18.72 17.18 16.96
CA HIS A 359 17.76 18.26 16.70
C HIS A 359 16.34 17.94 17.18
N ILE A 360 16.08 16.69 17.61
CA ILE A 360 14.79 16.33 18.22
C ILE A 360 14.88 16.65 19.69
N ASP A 361 13.93 17.43 20.20
CA ASP A 361 13.77 17.63 21.63
C ASP A 361 12.92 16.49 22.23
N TYR A 362 13.59 15.52 22.84
CA TYR A 362 12.94 14.39 23.49
C TYR A 362 12.43 14.71 24.91
N ARG A 363 12.76 15.89 25.48
CA ARG A 363 12.43 16.23 26.89
C ARG A 363 10.94 16.19 27.19
N PRO A 364 10.03 16.74 26.35
CA PRO A 364 8.60 16.69 26.63
C PRO A 364 8.06 15.26 26.72
N TYR A 365 8.54 14.39 25.82
CA TYR A 365 8.17 12.97 25.81
C TYR A 365 8.72 12.25 27.04
N LEU A 366 9.99 12.49 27.38
CA LEU A 366 10.60 11.89 28.57
C LEU A 366 9.80 12.28 29.82
N THR A 367 9.52 13.57 30.01
CA THR A 367 8.70 14.06 31.14
C THR A 367 7.33 13.37 31.17
N HIS A 368 6.66 13.26 30.03
CA HIS A 368 5.35 12.63 29.94
C HIS A 368 5.39 11.14 30.32
N TYR A 369 6.31 10.34 29.75
CA TYR A 369 6.41 8.91 30.01
C TYR A 369 6.92 8.62 31.43
N THR A 370 7.87 9.41 31.96
CA THR A 370 8.31 9.29 33.36
C THR A 370 7.15 9.57 34.31
N ASN A 371 6.35 10.61 34.06
CA ASN A 371 5.17 10.90 34.86
C ASN A 371 4.16 9.75 34.78
N LEU A 372 3.88 9.22 33.59
CA LEU A 372 2.97 8.09 33.43
C LEU A 372 3.41 6.85 34.21
N LEU A 373 4.70 6.51 34.20
CA LEU A 373 5.21 5.40 35.00
C LEU A 373 4.99 5.60 36.50
N ASN A 374 5.05 6.85 36.99
CA ASN A 374 4.76 7.17 38.40
C ASN A 374 3.28 7.01 38.78
N TYR A 375 2.36 6.99 37.80
CA TYR A 375 0.95 6.65 38.06
C TYR A 375 0.71 5.14 38.12
N LEU A 376 1.68 4.30 37.73
CA LEU A 376 1.50 2.86 37.84
C LEU A 376 1.56 2.46 39.32
N VAL A 377 0.48 1.86 39.79
CA VAL A 377 0.32 1.48 41.20
C VAL A 377 1.38 0.45 41.59
N THR A 378 2.13 0.77 42.63
CA THR A 378 3.09 -0.14 43.27
C THR A 378 2.49 -0.72 44.55
N ASP A 379 3.00 -1.87 44.99
CA ASP A 379 2.74 -2.43 46.33
C ASP A 379 1.30 -2.92 46.61
N ILE A 380 0.52 -3.24 45.58
CA ILE A 380 -0.77 -3.96 45.72
C ILE A 380 -0.57 -5.47 45.48
N PRO A 381 -1.09 -6.36 46.35
CA PRO A 381 -0.96 -7.80 46.15
C PRO A 381 -1.79 -8.28 44.97
N GLU A 382 -1.44 -9.45 44.42
CA GLU A 382 -2.20 -10.12 43.37
C GLU A 382 -3.46 -10.78 43.95
N ASP A 383 -4.51 -9.98 44.16
CA ASP A 383 -5.79 -10.43 44.70
C ASP A 383 -6.95 -9.63 44.08
N ALA A 384 -7.88 -10.33 43.45
CA ALA A 384 -8.98 -9.71 42.69
C ALA A 384 -9.90 -8.84 43.57
N HIS A 385 -10.16 -9.25 44.81
CA HIS A 385 -11.01 -8.47 45.72
C HIS A 385 -10.34 -7.15 46.12
N GLN A 386 -9.03 -7.18 46.39
CA GLN A 386 -8.26 -5.96 46.67
C GLN A 386 -8.16 -5.04 45.46
N TRP A 387 -8.07 -5.58 44.24
CA TRP A 387 -8.11 -4.77 43.02
C TRP A 387 -9.45 -4.08 42.85
N ASP A 388 -10.55 -4.80 43.05
CA ASP A 388 -11.92 -4.26 42.99
C ASP A 388 -12.14 -3.17 44.04
N GLU A 389 -11.68 -3.39 45.28
CA GLU A 389 -11.74 -2.39 46.35
C GLU A 389 -10.89 -1.15 46.02
N PHE A 390 -9.67 -1.35 45.52
CA PHE A 390 -8.79 -0.27 45.10
C PHE A 390 -9.42 0.58 44.00
N MET A 391 -9.92 -0.04 42.92
CA MET A 391 -10.51 0.67 41.78
C MET A 391 -11.84 1.34 42.17
N LYS A 392 -12.61 0.78 43.10
CA LYS A 392 -13.80 1.43 43.67
C LYS A 392 -13.44 2.72 44.42
N ASN A 393 -12.34 2.70 45.18
CA ASN A 393 -11.84 3.86 45.91
C ASN A 393 -11.06 4.84 45.02
N ASN A 394 -10.50 4.36 43.91
CA ASN A 394 -9.71 5.13 42.95
C ASN A 394 -10.29 4.96 41.54
N PRO A 395 -11.44 5.60 41.24
CA PRO A 395 -12.20 5.33 40.02
C PRO A 395 -11.48 5.77 38.73
N LEU A 396 -10.33 6.46 38.85
CA LEU A 396 -9.41 6.73 37.75
C LEU A 396 -8.87 5.44 37.12
N TYR A 397 -8.65 4.38 37.89
CA TYR A 397 -7.99 3.16 37.41
C TYR A 397 -9.01 2.13 36.93
N ILE A 398 -8.69 1.47 35.82
CA ILE A 398 -9.35 0.24 35.33
C ILE A 398 -8.41 -0.98 35.35
N ASP A 399 -7.12 -0.75 35.64
CA ASP A 399 -6.14 -1.76 36.04
C ASP A 399 -5.22 -1.13 37.09
N CYS A 400 -4.76 -1.93 38.05
CA CYS A 400 -3.96 -1.46 39.18
C CYS A 400 -2.79 -2.38 39.53
N PHE A 401 -2.52 -3.45 38.79
CA PHE A 401 -1.47 -4.41 39.19
C PHE A 401 -0.27 -4.39 38.25
N PHE A 402 0.86 -3.87 38.71
CA PHE A 402 2.10 -3.71 37.94
C PHE A 402 3.31 -4.24 38.74
N PRO A 403 3.42 -5.56 38.95
CA PRO A 403 4.33 -6.16 39.93
C PRO A 403 5.82 -5.95 39.63
N SER A 404 6.17 -5.68 38.38
CA SER A 404 7.56 -5.43 37.97
C SER A 404 7.97 -3.96 38.01
N VAL A 405 7.05 -3.03 38.28
CA VAL A 405 7.35 -1.59 38.36
C VAL A 405 7.77 -1.26 39.79
N SER A 406 8.98 -0.70 39.92
CA SER A 406 9.50 -0.29 41.22
C SER A 406 9.15 1.17 41.52
N LYS A 407 8.89 1.49 42.80
CA LYS A 407 8.56 2.86 43.22
C LYS A 407 9.72 3.85 43.05
N ASN A 408 10.96 3.38 43.21
CA ASN A 408 12.14 4.24 43.17
C ASN A 408 12.69 4.42 41.75
N ASN A 409 12.66 3.35 40.94
CA ASN A 409 13.11 3.33 39.55
C ASN A 409 12.04 2.66 38.66
N PRO A 410 10.96 3.38 38.29
CA PRO A 410 9.85 2.78 37.56
C PRO A 410 10.21 2.26 36.16
N SER A 411 11.24 2.82 35.53
CA SER A 411 11.73 2.46 34.19
C SER A 411 12.73 1.31 34.18
N GLU A 412 13.20 0.84 35.33
CA GLU A 412 14.20 -0.23 35.42
C GLU A 412 13.59 -1.58 35.02
N LEU A 413 14.26 -2.29 34.11
CA LEU A 413 13.90 -3.65 33.73
C LEU A 413 14.42 -4.64 34.77
N THR A 414 13.61 -5.64 35.12
CA THR A 414 14.11 -6.78 35.88
C THR A 414 15.04 -7.64 35.00
N ALA A 415 15.82 -8.54 35.61
CA ALA A 415 16.70 -9.43 34.83
C ALA A 415 15.92 -10.32 33.84
N GLU A 416 14.73 -10.80 34.21
CA GLU A 416 13.86 -11.60 33.34
C GLU A 416 13.28 -10.73 32.20
N GLU A 417 12.89 -9.48 32.51
CA GLU A 417 12.44 -8.52 31.50
C GLU A 417 13.54 -8.19 30.49
N GLN A 418 14.77 -7.97 30.96
CA GLN A 418 15.93 -7.71 30.11
C GLN A 418 16.20 -8.88 29.14
N GLU A 419 16.14 -10.13 29.62
CA GLU A 419 16.32 -11.31 28.78
C GLU A 419 15.26 -11.40 27.67
N VAL A 420 13.99 -11.09 27.99
CA VAL A 420 12.90 -11.06 27.02
C VAL A 420 13.09 -9.96 25.98
N VAL A 421 13.48 -8.76 26.41
CA VAL A 421 13.73 -7.64 25.50
C VAL A 421 14.87 -7.96 24.53
N GLU A 422 15.99 -8.48 25.04
CA GLU A 422 17.13 -8.89 24.21
C GLU A 422 16.76 -9.97 23.20
N ASP A 423 15.99 -10.97 23.62
CA ASP A 423 15.53 -12.03 22.73
C ASP A 423 14.62 -11.50 21.63
N ILE A 424 13.63 -10.67 21.95
CA ILE A 424 12.72 -10.07 20.96
C ILE A 424 13.49 -9.18 19.98
N VAL A 425 14.38 -8.30 20.46
CA VAL A 425 15.21 -7.43 19.59
C VAL A 425 16.09 -8.27 18.66
N ARG A 426 16.71 -9.33 19.18
CA ARG A 426 17.47 -10.29 18.38
C ARG A 426 16.61 -10.93 17.30
N GLN A 427 15.40 -11.37 17.62
CA GLN A 427 14.49 -11.96 16.63
C GLN A 427 14.14 -10.97 15.52
N PHE A 428 13.72 -9.74 15.85
CA PHE A 428 13.42 -8.71 14.84
C PHE A 428 14.59 -8.46 13.90
N THR A 429 15.82 -8.42 14.42
CA THR A 429 17.02 -8.09 13.65
C THR A 429 17.64 -9.27 12.89
N THR A 430 17.26 -10.52 13.18
CA THR A 430 17.92 -11.73 12.61
C THR A 430 17.01 -12.67 11.83
N LEU A 431 15.68 -12.58 11.98
CA LEU A 431 14.76 -13.45 11.24
C LEU A 431 14.81 -13.18 9.72
N PHE A 432 15.32 -14.14 8.96
CA PHE A 432 15.63 -14.00 7.54
C PHE A 432 14.44 -13.49 6.70
N LYS A 433 13.25 -14.09 6.87
CA LYS A 433 12.06 -13.72 6.08
C LYS A 433 11.64 -12.27 6.34
N LEU A 434 11.59 -11.88 7.62
CA LEU A 434 11.28 -10.50 8.01
C LEU A 434 12.32 -9.55 7.43
N GLN A 435 13.61 -9.89 7.55
CA GLN A 435 14.70 -9.05 7.06
C GLN A 435 14.68 -8.89 5.53
N ASP A 436 14.29 -9.92 4.78
CA ASP A 436 14.10 -9.84 3.33
C ASP A 436 12.94 -8.90 2.94
N ASP A 437 11.83 -8.95 3.68
CA ASP A 437 10.68 -8.07 3.46
C ASP A 437 11.01 -6.61 3.82
N ILE A 438 11.72 -6.38 4.92
CA ILE A 438 12.14 -5.05 5.37
C ILE A 438 13.15 -4.41 4.41
N LYS A 439 14.10 -5.19 3.88
CA LYS A 439 15.02 -4.72 2.84
C LYS A 439 14.28 -4.27 1.58
N TRP A 440 13.25 -5.03 1.18
CA TRP A 440 12.39 -4.65 0.07
C TRP A 440 11.58 -3.37 0.38
N MET A 441 11.06 -3.22 1.60
CA MET A 441 10.35 -1.99 1.99
C MET A 441 11.26 -0.76 2.01
N PHE A 442 12.50 -0.88 2.48
CA PHE A 442 13.48 0.19 2.36
C PHE A 442 13.79 0.54 0.91
N ASP A 443 13.87 -0.47 0.02
CA ASP A 443 14.16 -0.27 -1.40
C ASP A 443 13.02 0.43 -2.14
N LYS A 444 11.78 -0.05 -1.97
CA LYS A 444 10.61 0.40 -2.73
C LYS A 444 9.85 1.56 -2.10
N GLY A 445 9.98 1.75 -0.79
CA GLY A 445 9.20 2.74 -0.07
C GLY A 445 9.64 4.18 -0.34
N GLU A 446 8.69 5.09 -0.36
CA GLU A 446 8.88 6.53 -0.51
C GLU A 446 8.08 7.25 0.58
N THR A 447 8.49 8.45 1.01
CA THR A 447 7.71 9.25 1.97
C THR A 447 6.49 9.89 1.31
N TYR A 448 6.63 10.21 0.03
CA TYR A 448 5.58 10.74 -0.84
C TYR A 448 5.98 10.52 -2.30
N ARG A 449 5.02 10.67 -3.21
CA ARG A 449 5.29 10.66 -4.65
C ARG A 449 4.47 11.77 -5.32
N VAL A 450 5.11 12.59 -6.15
CA VAL A 450 4.38 13.40 -7.13
C VAL A 450 4.40 12.64 -8.44
N MET A 451 3.21 12.35 -8.98
CA MET A 451 3.09 11.67 -10.25
C MET A 451 1.84 12.10 -11.02
N ASP A 452 1.99 12.36 -12.31
CA ASP A 452 0.93 12.86 -13.20
C ASP A 452 0.18 14.06 -12.57
N ASN A 453 0.94 15.03 -12.08
CA ASN A 453 0.49 16.23 -11.35
C ASN A 453 -0.33 15.94 -10.09
N THR A 454 -0.25 14.74 -9.52
CA THR A 454 -0.92 14.40 -8.26
C THR A 454 0.13 14.11 -7.20
N VAL A 455 0.01 14.71 -6.01
CA VAL A 455 0.81 14.35 -4.85
C VAL A 455 0.13 13.23 -4.06
N TYR A 456 0.90 12.20 -3.74
CA TYR A 456 0.52 11.01 -2.99
C TYR A 456 1.33 10.92 -1.70
N TYR A 457 0.68 10.84 -0.55
CA TYR A 457 1.33 10.64 0.75
C TYR A 457 0.39 9.92 1.72
N HIS A 458 0.90 9.30 2.80
CA HIS A 458 0.05 8.55 3.71
C HIS A 458 -0.78 9.44 4.65
N ALA A 459 -0.14 10.07 5.65
CA ALA A 459 -0.88 10.67 6.76
C ALA A 459 -0.99 12.20 6.67
N ALA A 460 0.09 12.93 6.93
CA ALA A 460 -0.01 14.36 7.18
C ALA A 460 1.23 15.17 6.81
N LEU A 461 1.05 16.49 6.84
CA LEU A 461 2.09 17.50 6.76
C LEU A 461 1.88 18.47 7.94
N PRO A 462 2.82 18.58 8.89
CA PRO A 462 2.68 19.47 10.04
C PRO A 462 2.25 20.89 9.63
N ALA A 463 1.25 21.44 10.31
CA ALA A 463 0.71 22.76 10.03
C ALA A 463 0.46 23.56 11.31
N THR A 464 0.60 24.88 11.17
CA THR A 464 0.36 25.87 12.22
C THR A 464 -1.12 26.29 12.24
N GLU A 465 -1.51 26.99 13.30
CA GLU A 465 -2.87 27.54 13.44
C GLU A 465 -3.25 28.55 12.36
N ASN A 466 -2.26 29.20 11.74
CA ASN A 466 -2.45 30.21 10.69
C ASN A 466 -2.56 29.59 9.29
N MET A 467 -2.78 28.26 9.20
CA MET A 467 -2.80 27.50 7.94
C MET A 467 -1.49 27.58 7.15
N ASP A 468 -0.35 27.76 7.84
CA ASP A 468 0.98 27.67 7.23
C ASP A 468 1.61 26.32 7.56
N LEU A 469 2.50 25.83 6.69
CA LEU A 469 3.31 24.64 6.96
C LEU A 469 4.23 24.89 8.15
N GLU A 470 4.19 23.97 9.12
CA GLU A 470 4.97 24.05 10.34
C GLU A 470 6.43 23.66 10.09
N GLU A 471 7.34 24.38 10.73
CA GLU A 471 8.78 24.17 10.61
C GLU A 471 9.24 23.18 11.66
N VAL A 472 9.73 22.03 11.21
CA VAL A 472 10.25 20.94 12.03
C VAL A 472 11.75 20.80 11.72
N LYS A 473 12.61 21.11 12.70
CA LYS A 473 14.07 21.11 12.55
C LYS A 473 14.62 22.03 11.45
N GLY A 474 14.01 23.19 11.24
CA GLY A 474 14.46 24.09 10.18
C GLY A 474 13.90 23.76 8.79
N LEU A 475 13.05 22.73 8.68
CA LEU A 475 12.51 22.23 7.42
C LEU A 475 10.98 22.20 7.49
N LYS A 476 10.30 22.38 6.37
CA LYS A 476 8.84 22.31 6.29
C LYS A 476 8.40 21.66 4.98
N GLY A 477 7.13 21.25 4.93
CA GLY A 477 6.52 20.76 3.70
C GLY A 477 7.33 19.67 2.99
N LYS A 478 7.62 19.91 1.71
CA LYS A 478 8.35 19.00 0.84
C LYS A 478 9.79 18.79 1.31
N GLU A 479 10.48 19.84 1.78
CA GLU A 479 11.87 19.73 2.24
C GLU A 479 12.00 18.82 3.47
N LEU A 480 11.01 18.84 4.36
CA LEU A 480 10.95 17.94 5.52
C LEU A 480 10.80 16.48 5.06
N LEU A 481 9.89 16.21 4.13
CA LEU A 481 9.69 14.85 3.61
C LEU A 481 10.91 14.35 2.83
N ASP A 482 11.53 15.20 1.99
CA ASP A 482 12.76 14.88 1.27
C ASP A 482 13.91 14.54 2.22
N PHE A 483 14.03 15.29 3.32
CA PHE A 483 15.01 15.01 4.37
C PHE A 483 14.77 13.63 5.00
N ILE A 484 13.52 13.35 5.41
CA ILE A 484 13.15 12.07 6.02
C ILE A 484 13.41 10.93 5.03
N GLN A 485 13.01 11.07 3.77
CA GLN A 485 13.23 10.08 2.72
C GLN A 485 14.70 9.75 2.57
N ARG A 486 15.54 10.77 2.40
CA ARG A 486 16.98 10.58 2.26
C ARG A 486 17.59 9.85 3.46
N ASP A 487 17.18 10.22 4.66
CA ASP A 487 17.73 9.63 5.89
C ASP A 487 17.28 8.18 6.07
N LEU A 488 16.00 7.87 5.83
CA LEU A 488 15.49 6.50 5.88
C LEU A 488 16.10 5.61 4.78
N LYS A 489 16.35 6.15 3.57
CA LYS A 489 17.06 5.42 2.51
C LYS A 489 18.50 5.11 2.91
N ARG A 490 19.23 6.09 3.46
CA ARG A 490 20.59 5.91 3.97
C ARG A 490 20.64 4.87 5.09
N ILE A 491 19.68 4.90 6.02
CA ILE A 491 19.57 3.88 7.08
C ILE A 491 19.28 2.51 6.47
N GLY A 492 18.40 2.43 5.46
CA GLY A 492 18.11 1.19 4.75
C GLY A 492 19.32 0.60 4.02
N GLU A 493 20.16 1.45 3.42
CA GLU A 493 21.45 1.05 2.81
C GLU A 493 22.41 0.51 3.87
N ALA A 494 22.62 1.25 4.96
CA ALA A 494 23.46 0.82 6.08
C ALA A 494 22.97 -0.52 6.67
N HIS A 495 21.65 -0.68 6.85
CA HIS A 495 21.03 -1.91 7.33
C HIS A 495 21.23 -3.09 6.36
N ARG A 496 21.10 -2.85 5.05
CA ARG A 496 21.35 -3.85 4.02
C ARG A 496 22.80 -4.36 4.05
N ASP A 497 23.74 -3.45 4.27
CA ASP A 497 25.19 -3.73 4.29
C ASP A 497 25.67 -4.25 5.65
N GLY A 498 24.79 -4.33 6.67
CA GLY A 498 25.15 -4.74 8.02
C GLY A 498 25.97 -3.71 8.79
N THR A 499 25.94 -2.44 8.37
CA THR A 499 26.59 -1.34 9.07
C THR A 499 25.86 -1.03 10.37
N PRO A 500 26.56 -0.96 11.53
CA PRO A 500 25.93 -0.65 12.80
C PRO A 500 25.26 0.73 12.79
N LEU A 501 23.99 0.77 13.20
CA LEU A 501 23.22 2.00 13.35
C LEU A 501 23.38 2.56 14.76
N THR A 502 23.51 3.88 14.85
CA THR A 502 23.53 4.62 16.10
C THR A 502 22.18 4.59 16.80
N HIS A 503 22.18 4.80 18.12
CA HIS A 503 20.94 4.92 18.90
C HIS A 503 20.02 6.03 18.37
N ARG A 504 20.60 7.16 17.93
CA ARG A 504 19.84 8.28 17.35
C ARG A 504 19.12 7.89 16.05
N GLU A 505 19.75 7.12 15.17
CA GLU A 505 19.11 6.62 13.94
C GLU A 505 17.98 5.66 14.26
N LYS A 506 18.13 4.81 15.28
CA LYS A 506 17.05 3.94 15.76
C LYS A 506 15.91 4.76 16.35
N MET A 507 16.19 5.76 17.18
CA MET A 507 15.19 6.62 17.83
C MET A 507 14.47 7.56 16.86
N GLN A 508 14.98 7.75 15.65
CA GLN A 508 14.27 8.43 14.59
C GLN A 508 13.01 7.69 14.16
N PHE A 509 13.02 6.36 14.08
CA PHE A 509 11.81 5.59 13.75
C PHE A 509 10.75 5.69 14.84
N TRP A 510 11.16 5.64 16.11
CA TRP A 510 10.24 5.90 17.23
C TRP A 510 9.61 7.29 17.12
N TYR A 511 10.41 8.31 16.85
CA TYR A 511 9.89 9.67 16.69
C TYR A 511 8.98 9.81 15.47
N LEU A 512 9.31 9.18 14.34
CA LEU A 512 8.44 9.18 13.17
C LEU A 512 7.13 8.41 13.43
N TRP A 513 7.15 7.40 14.28
CA TRP A 513 5.96 6.64 14.67
C TRP A 513 4.98 7.44 15.55
N CYS A 514 5.48 8.15 16.58
CA CYS A 514 4.59 8.76 17.60
C CYS A 514 4.95 10.20 18.02
N GLY A 515 5.98 10.81 17.43
CA GLY A 515 6.35 12.19 17.69
C GLY A 515 5.31 13.18 17.16
N SER A 516 5.08 14.26 17.90
CA SER A 516 3.97 15.19 17.66
C SER A 516 4.05 15.92 16.33
N GLU A 517 5.26 16.18 15.86
CA GLU A 517 5.56 16.86 14.60
C GLU A 517 5.91 15.87 13.48
N SER A 518 5.73 14.57 13.71
CA SER A 518 5.97 13.57 12.67
C SER A 518 4.90 13.66 11.58
N PRO A 519 5.26 13.72 10.29
CA PRO A 519 4.30 13.69 9.19
C PRO A 519 3.55 12.35 9.07
N PHE A 520 4.00 11.29 9.75
CA PHE A 520 3.30 10.01 9.82
C PHE A 520 2.30 9.93 10.99
N PHE A 521 2.29 10.90 11.91
CA PHE A 521 1.44 10.87 13.10
C PHE A 521 0.62 12.17 13.27
N CYS A 522 1.29 13.32 13.42
CA CYS A 522 0.68 14.65 13.55
C CYS A 522 -0.37 14.79 14.68
N LYS A 523 -0.09 14.25 15.86
CA LYS A 523 -0.91 14.44 17.07
C LYS A 523 -0.06 14.68 18.29
N SER A 524 -0.57 15.36 19.32
CA SER A 524 0.24 15.77 20.49
C SER A 524 0.96 14.65 21.23
N LYS A 525 0.35 13.47 21.33
CA LYS A 525 0.94 12.28 21.97
C LYS A 525 0.25 11.00 21.50
N MET A 526 0.90 9.86 21.74
CA MET A 526 0.30 8.54 21.59
C MET A 526 -0.25 8.04 22.94
N ALA A 527 -1.56 8.18 23.17
CA ALA A 527 -2.16 7.89 24.49
C ALA A 527 -2.50 6.39 24.67
N THR A 528 -1.55 5.49 24.40
CA THR A 528 -1.79 4.04 24.42
C THR A 528 -1.88 3.50 25.85
N LEU A 529 -0.91 3.86 26.70
CA LEU A 529 -0.82 3.38 28.07
C LEU A 529 -2.03 3.87 28.87
N GLU A 530 -2.37 5.13 28.68
CA GLU A 530 -3.51 5.78 29.31
C GLU A 530 -4.81 5.03 29.01
N ARG A 531 -5.07 4.75 27.72
CA ARG A 531 -6.28 4.02 27.30
C ARG A 531 -6.37 2.60 27.84
N ALA A 532 -5.23 1.99 28.15
CA ALA A 532 -5.19 0.64 28.70
C ALA A 532 -5.53 0.61 30.20
N ILE A 533 -5.18 1.67 30.94
CA ILE A 533 -5.11 1.64 32.42
C ILE A 533 -6.09 2.61 33.08
N PHE A 534 -6.46 3.71 32.43
CA PHE A 534 -7.30 4.73 33.03
C PHE A 534 -8.74 4.75 32.49
N ASN A 535 -9.65 5.18 33.35
CA ASN A 535 -11.03 5.46 33.00
C ASN A 535 -11.11 6.76 32.20
N LYS A 536 -11.56 6.66 30.95
CA LYS A 536 -11.61 7.78 30.00
C LYS A 536 -12.30 9.03 30.57
N LEU A 537 -13.47 8.87 31.21
CA LEU A 537 -14.29 10.00 31.63
C LEU A 537 -13.65 10.79 32.77
N ILE A 538 -12.91 10.10 33.64
CA ILE A 538 -12.25 10.71 34.80
C ILE A 538 -10.90 11.29 34.38
N ALA A 539 -10.16 10.56 33.56
CA ALA A 539 -8.85 10.96 33.07
C ALA A 539 -8.87 12.19 32.14
N GLU A 540 -10.01 12.52 31.52
CA GLU A 540 -10.16 13.63 30.56
C GLU A 540 -9.64 14.97 31.10
N ASN A 541 -9.76 15.19 32.42
CA ASN A 541 -9.37 16.44 33.09
C ASN A 541 -7.93 16.46 33.61
N ASP A 542 -7.16 15.39 33.44
CA ASP A 542 -5.78 15.28 33.92
C ASP A 542 -4.80 15.23 32.74
N PRO A 543 -3.80 16.14 32.67
CA PRO A 543 -2.95 16.30 31.49
C PRO A 543 -2.02 15.10 31.24
N VAL A 544 -1.72 14.30 32.27
CA VAL A 544 -0.85 13.13 32.15
C VAL A 544 -1.65 11.92 31.69
N THR A 545 -2.78 11.65 32.35
CA THR A 545 -3.59 10.44 32.18
C THR A 545 -4.66 10.55 31.09
N THR A 546 -4.94 11.76 30.58
CA THR A 546 -5.95 11.97 29.53
C THR A 546 -5.70 11.13 28.28
N HIS A 547 -6.80 10.62 27.70
CA HIS A 547 -6.80 9.86 26.44
C HIS A 547 -6.78 10.79 25.22
N HIS A 548 -6.86 12.10 25.45
CA HIS A 548 -6.97 13.11 24.41
C HIS A 548 -5.66 13.26 23.65
N GLU A 549 -5.73 13.10 22.33
CA GLU A 549 -4.65 13.36 21.39
C GLU A 549 -5.06 14.60 20.60
N GLU A 550 -4.50 15.75 20.95
CA GLU A 550 -4.77 16.98 20.22
C GLU A 550 -4.23 16.82 18.80
N LYS A 551 -5.11 16.94 17.81
CA LYS A 551 -4.75 16.81 16.41
C LYS A 551 -4.00 18.07 15.98
N ASN A 552 -2.89 17.90 15.26
CA ASN A 552 -2.23 19.01 14.57
C ASN A 552 -3.24 19.73 13.65
N TYR A 553 -3.02 21.03 13.43
CA TYR A 553 -3.91 21.86 12.61
C TYR A 553 -4.08 21.35 11.18
N TYR A 554 -3.13 20.55 10.67
CA TYR A 554 -3.26 19.83 9.41
C TYR A 554 -4.61 19.10 9.29
N TYR A 555 -4.97 18.28 10.29
CA TYR A 555 -6.23 17.53 10.27
C TYR A 555 -7.46 18.42 10.43
N LYS A 556 -7.28 19.63 10.97
CA LYS A 556 -8.36 20.64 11.08
C LYS A 556 -8.59 21.37 9.74
N PHE A 557 -7.55 21.49 8.91
CA PHE A 557 -7.58 22.23 7.64
C PHE A 557 -7.57 21.37 6.38
N ILE A 558 -7.54 20.04 6.52
CA ILE A 558 -7.54 19.07 5.41
C ILE A 558 -8.74 19.20 4.44
N ARG A 559 -9.79 19.94 4.80
CA ARG A 559 -10.96 20.26 3.96
C ARG A 559 -11.07 21.76 3.61
N ASN A 560 -10.02 22.54 3.86
CA ASN A 560 -9.97 23.96 3.59
C ASN A 560 -9.19 24.23 2.30
N ASP A 561 -9.85 24.81 1.29
CA ASP A 561 -9.25 25.07 -0.01
C ASP A 561 -8.02 25.98 0.05
N ILE A 562 -7.99 26.97 0.95
CA ILE A 562 -6.83 27.88 1.08
C ILE A 562 -5.59 27.07 1.52
N PHE A 563 -5.76 26.20 2.51
CA PHE A 563 -4.68 25.34 2.99
C PHE A 563 -4.27 24.29 1.94
N LEU A 564 -5.23 23.59 1.34
CA LEU A 564 -4.96 22.59 0.30
C LEU A 564 -4.24 23.20 -0.90
N ASN A 565 -4.58 24.42 -1.31
CA ASN A 565 -3.89 25.12 -2.39
C ASN A 565 -2.42 25.43 -2.03
N LYS A 566 -2.11 25.75 -0.76
CA LYS A 566 -0.71 25.87 -0.31
C LYS A 566 0.05 24.55 -0.44
N LEU A 567 -0.60 23.42 -0.11
CA LEU A 567 0.01 22.09 -0.29
C LEU A 567 0.28 21.80 -1.77
N LEU A 568 -0.69 22.09 -2.65
CA LEU A 568 -0.51 21.93 -4.11
C LEU A 568 0.69 22.74 -4.63
N LEU A 569 0.81 24.00 -4.20
CA LEU A 569 1.94 24.86 -4.57
C LEU A 569 3.29 24.33 -4.05
N GLU A 570 3.32 23.83 -2.81
CA GLU A 570 4.52 23.24 -2.17
C GLU A 570 5.07 22.04 -2.95
N PHE A 571 4.17 21.17 -3.45
CA PHE A 571 4.55 19.97 -4.19
C PHE A 571 4.58 20.16 -5.71
N HIS A 572 4.27 21.36 -6.21
CA HIS A 572 4.08 21.64 -7.63
C HIS A 572 3.10 20.64 -8.30
N ALA A 573 1.98 20.39 -7.63
CA ALA A 573 0.95 19.45 -8.05
C ALA A 573 -0.38 20.17 -8.32
N ASP A 574 -1.26 19.52 -9.07
CA ASP A 574 -2.62 19.97 -9.37
C ASP A 574 -3.68 19.22 -8.53
N LYS A 575 -3.30 18.08 -7.94
CA LYS A 575 -4.21 17.20 -7.18
C LYS A 575 -3.53 16.62 -5.94
N ILE A 576 -4.33 16.24 -4.96
CA ILE A 576 -3.88 15.57 -3.72
C ILE A 576 -4.62 14.25 -3.56
N CYS A 577 -3.89 13.19 -3.21
CA CYS A 577 -4.47 11.93 -2.79
C CYS A 577 -3.71 11.40 -1.57
N MET A 578 -4.42 11.14 -0.47
CA MET A 578 -3.79 10.70 0.80
C MET A 578 -4.47 9.50 1.45
N GLY A 579 -3.77 8.85 2.39
CA GLY A 579 -4.25 7.71 3.17
C GLY A 579 -4.63 8.05 4.62
N HIS A 580 -4.51 7.06 5.52
CA HIS A 580 -4.59 7.14 6.99
C HIS A 580 -5.96 7.49 7.62
N THR A 581 -6.75 8.37 6.99
CA THR A 581 -8.04 8.81 7.53
C THR A 581 -9.16 7.89 7.04
N PRO A 582 -9.96 7.28 7.93
CA PRO A 582 -10.99 6.34 7.50
C PRO A 582 -12.06 6.95 6.59
N VAL A 583 -12.42 6.24 5.52
CA VAL A 583 -13.43 6.69 4.53
C VAL A 583 -14.65 5.78 4.59
N LYS A 584 -15.78 6.31 5.10
CA LYS A 584 -17.03 5.54 5.22
C LYS A 584 -18.02 5.83 4.09
N SER A 585 -17.90 6.97 3.44
CA SER A 585 -18.75 7.44 2.34
C SER A 585 -17.94 8.28 1.36
N ALA A 586 -18.49 8.55 0.18
CA ALA A 586 -17.81 9.43 -0.79
C ALA A 586 -17.60 10.85 -0.26
N ASN A 587 -18.53 11.38 0.54
CA ASN A 587 -18.35 12.66 1.21
C ASN A 587 -17.15 12.66 2.16
N ASP A 588 -16.84 11.50 2.77
CA ASP A 588 -15.66 11.36 3.64
C ASP A 588 -14.36 11.33 2.82
N GLY A 589 -14.40 10.73 1.61
CA GLY A 589 -13.27 10.58 0.72
C GLY A 589 -12.96 11.82 -0.12
N ILE A 590 -13.92 12.70 -0.37
CA ILE A 590 -13.71 13.97 -1.08
C ILE A 590 -13.40 15.07 -0.06
N LEU A 591 -12.22 15.68 -0.18
CA LEU A 591 -11.80 16.80 0.66
C LEU A 591 -12.09 18.15 0.02
N SER A 592 -11.93 18.23 -1.30
CA SER A 592 -12.24 19.42 -2.09
C SER A 592 -12.53 19.03 -3.53
N ASP A 593 -13.70 19.41 -4.02
CA ASP A 593 -14.07 19.28 -5.44
C ASP A 593 -13.28 20.27 -6.31
N ASN A 594 -13.07 21.49 -5.80
CA ASN A 594 -12.39 22.57 -6.52
C ASN A 594 -10.92 22.25 -6.80
N LEU A 595 -10.24 21.69 -5.80
CA LEU A 595 -8.81 21.41 -5.82
C LEU A 595 -8.49 19.93 -6.04
N ARG A 596 -9.51 19.09 -6.26
CA ARG A 596 -9.38 17.65 -6.56
C ARG A 596 -8.49 16.95 -5.53
N ALA A 597 -8.89 17.10 -4.27
CA ALA A 597 -8.22 16.50 -3.11
C ALA A 597 -9.05 15.33 -2.57
N PHE A 598 -8.41 14.17 -2.45
CA PHE A 598 -9.07 12.91 -2.10
C PHE A 598 -8.35 12.17 -0.98
N ILE A 599 -9.12 11.39 -0.21
CA ILE A 599 -8.62 10.39 0.73
C ILE A 599 -9.02 9.01 0.22
N VAL A 600 -8.07 8.08 0.30
CA VAL A 600 -8.27 6.66 0.01
C VAL A 600 -7.96 5.88 1.27
N ASP A 601 -8.92 5.07 1.72
CA ASP A 601 -8.77 4.14 2.82
C ASP A 601 -9.16 2.75 2.32
N GLY A 602 -8.23 1.80 2.35
CA GLY A 602 -8.53 0.44 1.96
C GLY A 602 -9.46 -0.27 2.93
N GLY A 603 -9.73 0.28 4.13
CA GLY A 603 -10.73 -0.19 5.08
C GLY A 603 -10.75 -1.72 5.22
N ALA A 604 -9.54 -2.29 5.18
CA ALA A 604 -9.36 -3.71 4.96
C ALA A 604 -9.28 -4.44 6.31
N SER A 605 -8.90 -3.73 7.37
CA SER A 605 -8.87 -4.27 8.72
C SER A 605 -10.28 -4.40 9.30
N SER A 606 -10.70 -5.64 9.57
CA SER A 606 -11.98 -5.96 10.23
C SER A 606 -12.21 -5.20 11.54
N ALA A 607 -11.15 -4.67 12.18
CA ALA A 607 -11.23 -3.91 13.42
C ALA A 607 -11.74 -2.46 13.27
N TYR A 608 -11.70 -1.89 12.07
CA TYR A 608 -12.10 -0.49 11.79
C TYR A 608 -13.21 -0.36 10.74
N GLY A 609 -13.56 -1.48 10.11
CA GLY A 609 -14.60 -1.62 9.11
C GLY A 609 -14.19 -2.70 8.12
N ASP A 610 -15.15 -3.46 7.59
CA ASP A 610 -14.86 -4.45 6.55
C ASP A 610 -15.19 -3.91 5.15
N ARG A 611 -15.15 -2.59 4.93
CA ARG A 611 -15.40 -2.01 3.61
C ARG A 611 -14.28 -1.05 3.26
N GLY A 612 -13.83 -1.10 2.01
CA GLY A 612 -12.65 -0.41 1.56
C GLY A 612 -12.86 0.40 0.30
N THR A 613 -11.97 1.35 0.05
CA THR A 613 -12.01 2.21 -1.13
C THR A 613 -10.77 2.04 -1.99
N VAL A 614 -10.98 2.09 -3.31
CA VAL A 614 -9.90 2.15 -4.30
C VAL A 614 -10.23 3.31 -5.22
N LEU A 615 -9.23 4.14 -5.51
CA LEU A 615 -9.37 5.22 -6.47
C LEU A 615 -8.81 4.76 -7.82
N ILE A 616 -9.61 4.88 -8.87
CA ILE A 616 -9.26 4.50 -10.24
C ILE A 616 -9.18 5.76 -11.08
N ASN A 617 -7.98 6.08 -11.56
CA ASN A 617 -7.79 7.15 -12.53
C ASN A 617 -7.77 6.55 -13.93
N THR A 618 -8.68 7.01 -14.77
CA THR A 618 -8.70 6.77 -16.21
C THR A 618 -8.35 8.09 -16.93
N PRO A 619 -8.15 8.06 -18.26
CA PRO A 619 -7.93 9.26 -19.05
C PRO A 619 -9.10 10.25 -19.01
N ASP A 620 -10.31 9.71 -18.91
CA ASP A 620 -11.55 10.48 -19.04
C ASP A 620 -12.20 10.78 -17.69
N PHE A 621 -11.90 9.99 -16.66
CA PHE A 621 -12.56 10.10 -15.36
C PHE A 621 -11.68 9.61 -14.21
N THR A 622 -11.91 10.17 -13.03
CA THR A 622 -11.45 9.62 -11.76
C THR A 622 -12.66 9.04 -11.00
N TYR A 623 -12.55 7.79 -10.56
CA TYR A 623 -13.59 7.08 -9.82
C TYR A 623 -13.12 6.70 -8.43
N VAL A 624 -14.04 6.66 -7.47
CA VAL A 624 -13.87 5.90 -6.22
C VAL A 624 -14.79 4.70 -6.26
N THR A 625 -14.22 3.54 -5.98
CA THR A 625 -14.95 2.27 -5.86
C THR A 625 -14.99 1.85 -4.41
N PHE A 626 -16.18 1.59 -3.88
CA PHE A 626 -16.41 1.07 -2.54
C PHE A 626 -16.59 -0.45 -2.62
N HIS A 627 -15.63 -1.16 -2.07
CA HIS A 627 -15.59 -2.62 -2.04
C HIS A 627 -16.30 -3.15 -0.78
N PRO A 628 -17.10 -4.22 -0.92
CA PRO A 628 -17.86 -4.78 0.19
C PRO A 628 -17.00 -5.62 1.15
N GLY A 629 -17.67 -6.19 2.17
CA GLY A 629 -17.06 -7.08 3.17
C GLY A 629 -16.54 -8.39 2.59
N ILE A 630 -15.64 -9.04 3.34
CA ILE A 630 -15.04 -10.31 2.94
C ILE A 630 -16.08 -11.40 2.69
N ASP A 631 -17.13 -11.47 3.51
CA ASP A 631 -18.22 -12.44 3.34
C ASP A 631 -18.99 -12.21 2.04
N GLU A 632 -19.24 -10.94 1.68
CA GLU A 632 -19.90 -10.55 0.43
C GLU A 632 -19.00 -10.88 -0.78
N LEU A 633 -17.68 -10.68 -0.65
CA LEU A 633 -16.69 -11.04 -1.68
C LEU A 633 -16.62 -12.57 -1.90
N ILE A 634 -16.61 -13.34 -0.82
CA ILE A 634 -16.63 -14.81 -0.85
C ILE A 634 -17.93 -15.31 -1.49
N ALA A 635 -19.08 -14.75 -1.12
CA ALA A 635 -20.37 -15.11 -1.68
C ALA A 635 -20.41 -14.83 -3.20
N ALA A 636 -19.96 -13.65 -3.63
CA ALA A 636 -19.90 -13.29 -5.05
C ALA A 636 -18.98 -14.22 -5.86
N GLU A 637 -17.81 -14.61 -5.31
CA GLU A 637 -16.90 -15.54 -5.99
C GLU A 637 -17.52 -16.93 -6.14
N LYS A 638 -18.22 -17.44 -5.12
CA LYS A 638 -18.95 -18.73 -5.19
C LYS A 638 -20.02 -18.72 -6.28
N GLU A 639 -20.68 -17.58 -6.47
CA GLU A 639 -21.67 -17.36 -7.52
C GLU A 639 -21.05 -17.04 -8.90
N ASN A 640 -19.72 -17.00 -9.01
CA ASN A 640 -18.97 -16.61 -10.20
C ASN A 640 -19.46 -15.27 -10.78
N ARG A 641 -19.69 -14.26 -9.93
CA ARG A 641 -20.04 -12.90 -10.34
C ARG A 641 -19.13 -11.89 -9.68
N LEU A 642 -19.05 -10.70 -10.26
CA LEU A 642 -18.42 -9.58 -9.57
C LEU A 642 -19.27 -9.19 -8.34
N PRO A 643 -18.62 -8.77 -7.24
CA PRO A 643 -19.32 -8.26 -6.07
C PRO A 643 -20.00 -6.93 -6.39
N ASP A 644 -20.99 -6.56 -5.58
CA ASP A 644 -21.69 -5.30 -5.73
C ASP A 644 -20.82 -4.13 -5.25
N ILE A 645 -20.00 -3.62 -6.16
CA ILE A 645 -19.11 -2.48 -5.93
C ILE A 645 -19.86 -1.19 -6.24
N LYS A 646 -19.96 -0.30 -5.26
CA LYS A 646 -20.49 1.06 -5.52
C LYS A 646 -19.41 1.87 -6.23
N ILE A 647 -19.75 2.46 -7.37
CA ILE A 647 -18.84 3.29 -8.15
C ILE A 647 -19.36 4.72 -8.13
N GLU A 648 -18.51 5.67 -7.75
CA GLU A 648 -18.81 7.09 -7.81
C GLU A 648 -17.76 7.80 -8.68
N THR A 649 -18.24 8.65 -9.59
CA THR A 649 -17.38 9.52 -10.40
C THR A 649 -17.03 10.75 -9.59
N LEU A 650 -15.74 10.95 -9.32
CA LEU A 650 -15.24 12.13 -8.62
C LEU A 650 -14.96 13.30 -9.55
N GLU A 651 -14.46 13.00 -10.75
CA GLU A 651 -13.97 14.00 -11.68
C GLU A 651 -14.13 13.51 -13.12
N GLU A 652 -14.57 14.41 -14.00
CA GLU A 652 -14.45 14.24 -15.45
C GLU A 652 -13.19 14.97 -15.95
N ARG A 653 -12.40 14.28 -16.78
CA ARG A 653 -11.14 14.71 -17.35
C ARG A 653 -11.28 14.69 -18.87
N LYS A 654 -10.80 15.71 -19.57
CA LYS A 654 -10.86 15.73 -21.04
C LYS A 654 -9.53 16.14 -21.63
N ASN A 655 -9.18 15.48 -22.74
CA ASN A 655 -8.12 15.88 -23.68
C ASN A 655 -6.69 15.89 -23.11
N LEU A 656 -6.39 15.06 -22.10
CA LEU A 656 -5.00 14.90 -21.63
C LEU A 656 -4.31 13.74 -22.35
N SER A 657 -3.17 14.03 -22.95
CA SER A 657 -2.29 13.06 -23.61
C SER A 657 -1.08 12.72 -22.71
N LEU A 658 -0.28 11.75 -23.14
CA LEU A 658 0.99 11.44 -22.49
C LEU A 658 1.94 12.65 -22.47
N ARG A 659 1.82 13.57 -23.43
CA ARG A 659 2.55 14.84 -23.44
C ARG A 659 2.28 15.68 -22.18
N ASN A 660 1.09 15.56 -21.59
CA ASN A 660 0.66 16.39 -20.45
C ASN A 660 1.01 15.78 -19.09
N VAL A 661 1.72 14.66 -19.03
CA VAL A 661 2.14 14.01 -17.78
C VAL A 661 3.64 13.79 -17.71
N ASP A 662 4.12 13.28 -16.58
CA ASP A 662 5.53 13.00 -16.29
C ASP A 662 6.18 12.15 -17.38
N LYS A 663 5.47 11.12 -17.85
CA LYS A 663 5.97 10.28 -18.95
C LYS A 663 6.28 11.11 -20.19
N GLY A 664 5.47 12.11 -20.50
CA GLY A 664 5.71 13.05 -21.59
C GLY A 664 6.94 13.92 -21.37
N TYR A 665 7.22 14.34 -20.13
CA TYR A 665 8.45 15.05 -19.80
C TYR A 665 9.69 14.20 -20.13
N PHE A 666 9.74 12.96 -19.65
CA PHE A 666 10.86 12.05 -19.93
C PHE A 666 11.00 11.74 -21.42
N LEU A 667 9.89 11.46 -22.10
CA LEU A 667 9.88 11.24 -23.55
C LEU A 667 10.39 12.46 -24.32
N ARG A 668 10.08 13.70 -23.90
CA ARG A 668 10.62 14.92 -24.53
C ARG A 668 12.12 15.08 -24.29
N ARG A 669 12.61 14.80 -23.08
CA ARG A 669 14.05 14.83 -22.78
C ARG A 669 14.80 13.77 -23.59
N GLU A 670 14.22 12.58 -23.75
CA GLU A 670 14.74 11.54 -24.62
C GLU A 670 14.75 11.98 -26.09
N LEU A 671 13.67 12.61 -26.56
CA LEU A 671 13.58 13.17 -27.92
C LEU A 671 14.66 14.22 -28.20
N GLU A 672 14.95 15.09 -27.23
CA GLU A 672 16.03 16.07 -27.34
C GLU A 672 17.40 15.42 -27.49
N ALA A 673 17.69 14.38 -26.70
CA ALA A 673 18.92 13.61 -26.84
C ALA A 673 19.04 12.91 -28.19
N LEU A 674 17.94 12.33 -28.70
CA LEU A 674 17.93 11.69 -30.02
C LEU A 674 18.11 12.69 -31.16
N ASN A 675 17.57 13.91 -31.04
CA ASN A 675 17.78 14.96 -32.03
C ASN A 675 19.26 15.36 -32.11
N GLU A 676 19.91 15.56 -30.97
CA GLU A 676 21.34 15.89 -30.90
C GLU A 676 22.20 14.79 -31.53
N LEU A 677 21.97 13.53 -31.17
CA LEU A 677 22.70 12.40 -31.76
C LEU A 677 22.43 12.21 -33.26
N LEU A 678 21.25 12.61 -33.75
CA LEU A 678 20.94 12.57 -35.18
C LEU A 678 21.63 13.72 -35.91
N GLU A 679 21.65 14.93 -35.35
CA GLU A 679 22.39 16.06 -35.91
C GLU A 679 23.89 15.74 -36.08
N GLU A 680 24.47 14.98 -35.15
CA GLU A 680 25.88 14.55 -35.23
C GLU A 680 26.16 13.48 -36.30
N LYS A 681 25.20 12.59 -36.58
CA LYS A 681 25.45 11.35 -37.34
C LYS A 681 24.76 11.27 -38.69
N LEU A 682 23.68 12.03 -38.89
CA LEU A 682 22.75 11.82 -39.99
C LEU A 682 23.37 12.19 -41.34
N ASP A 683 24.08 13.32 -41.43
CA ASP A 683 24.69 13.77 -42.69
C ASP A 683 25.72 12.76 -43.22
N GLN A 684 26.67 12.36 -42.36
CA GLN A 684 27.67 11.34 -42.73
C GLN A 684 27.03 10.00 -43.11
N TRP A 685 25.95 9.61 -42.43
CA TRP A 685 25.24 8.38 -42.76
C TRP A 685 24.49 8.49 -44.09
N CYS A 686 23.88 9.64 -44.38
CA CYS A 686 23.19 9.92 -45.64
C CYS A 686 24.14 9.86 -46.83
N ASP A 687 25.35 10.42 -46.73
CA ASP A 687 26.38 10.38 -47.77
C ASP A 687 26.74 8.93 -48.19
N GLY A 688 26.70 7.99 -47.24
CA GLY A 688 26.95 6.57 -47.51
C GLY A 688 25.70 5.77 -47.91
N TYR A 689 24.50 6.27 -47.59
CA TYR A 689 23.24 5.55 -47.83
C TYR A 689 22.61 5.89 -49.19
N PHE A 690 22.67 7.16 -49.60
CA PHE A 690 22.16 7.64 -50.88
C PHE A 690 23.31 7.73 -51.89
N VAL A 691 23.65 6.58 -52.49
CA VAL A 691 24.71 6.46 -53.52
C VAL A 691 24.21 6.90 -54.89
#